data_AF-A0A8C5FFL7-F1
#
_entry.id   AF-A0A8C5FFL7-F1
#
_cell.length_a   1.000
_cell.length_b   1.000
_cell.length_c   1.000
_cell.angle_alpha   90.00
_cell.angle_beta   90.00
_cell.angle_gamma   90.00
#
_symmetry.space_group_name_H-M   'P 1'
#
loop_
_entity.id
_entity.type
_entity.pdbx_description
1 polymer ?
#
loop_
_entity_poly.entity_id
_entity_poly.type
_entity_poly.pdbx_seq_one_letter_code
_entity_poly.pdbx_strand_id
1 'polypeptide(L)'
;MVRMGPDVPLLNEYKQEFFWRRFPQTVLGGTRFKLGYCAPPHVYVHQALLFLTPWLLGGVGTLLYQLQLLQELHAAVLSGLLMFGAAAGIQALAVYSARRSGSVERLGAPNVLADEEEVEFTHCVGPETVRFIAPGKRFGLNVVLHTVLAGVLCGFGTWYVFLGRMTALYGSMGTSLVVYIASWVTLCTAEYSLIVNTATETATYQAQDTYEITPLTRPIYIFTFIAVDLADRFTSPFPELQLASQVLHVLFLFLPLLWALGMLSPLDALLLWGMEQTLVFGLGGSPMSSNLRLLVMFFVSVAVAGCNFFIPSTLGVVLFSVSMGFLLSLDLSQISTLCCAGPRPASGGSLGRRRGATPSPPGSFGWRLGCREALLYLGLLAAAVAEAGLLHHFLAADPPQSPAVTRQRLPIIASYLLLSLFLLCWVLGEIQGAYVCGGVFLNPFYPRGISNQNLVYSDANYWLLFLISVSPFAMIAYLSTDKSLQWLHTASLSVGFTRAFRVVWQNSEESLLQMAVVVAVRLAAGEAALPAWDRLGTAVQLLLLGLLSDRVVQFLSKLKFSLAVLVTSWTEKKQRRQAAGALLALNASLSPLLLAVVVLSALLAAPLLPLFTLPVFLVGFPRPQRSWPGQVGTACPCPDSIFYQQMSGSLAVALRRGLAGGALGSLSPGSHFLGRFQDRMVWIMILERGYGYCTVNIKGLELQETSCHTVEARRVDEVFEGAFEKTERLGFTQSLNQHWGNALIPCAALPVRVYSDARNVLSGIIDSHDNLRKLQDDFLKALVFLLLRHCVEKRRGFSNVSSLKLRQDSSSLTSFGDWSDEDDLFGPQQPRRTVALVSTEAQPGQAPLPTGPSLPGSVEMDSLFENMALSALQPLQPLGLGLGLPAVDKGPGAKVFAESSGALPPLHFSCPGSEAFNLPSGWRTAPLLPSRLQQLRHLFPEEWFRFSLGRFAEAAQGAAGDDPTKALQEDRVLRELHALAALSCVVSLGAEASFTSPSYVYRLYCGDVPWTDGLDWLSARKDLYHLTLKAFRFAFKLLFDQASLGPVESPEELFSTLEEYERDWYIGLGAERGWHDSVLQEKPYLFSLGHDLTMGTYTGRVLSLQDQLVQLGRLNGEGVRGQWANLSWELLYATNDDEERYSIQAHPVMLRNLTVQAADPPLGYPIYSSAPLHLPCL
;
A
#
# COMPACT_ATOMS: atom_id res chain seq x y z
N MET A 1 1.46 30.51 -34.37
CA MET A 1 0.78 30.75 -33.08
C MET A 1 0.60 29.41 -32.38
N VAL A 2 1.42 29.12 -31.36
CA VAL A 2 1.29 27.91 -30.55
C VAL A 2 0.23 28.21 -29.49
N ARG A 3 -0.90 27.48 -29.50
CA ARG A 3 -1.98 27.63 -28.51
C ARG A 3 -1.42 27.35 -27.11
N MET A 4 -1.54 28.32 -26.21
CA MET A 4 -1.20 28.18 -24.78
C MET A 4 -2.27 27.32 -24.09
N GLY A 5 -1.89 26.59 -23.03
CA GLY A 5 -2.85 25.89 -22.19
C GLY A 5 -3.74 26.86 -21.39
N PRO A 6 -4.90 26.43 -20.90
CA PRO A 6 -5.76 27.28 -20.06
C PRO A 6 -5.06 27.62 -18.74
N ASP A 7 -4.96 28.90 -18.38
CA ASP A 7 -4.43 29.34 -17.09
C ASP A 7 -5.47 29.17 -16.00
N VAL A 8 -5.65 27.93 -15.56
CA VAL A 8 -6.46 27.63 -14.37
C VAL A 8 -5.65 27.98 -13.12
N PRO A 9 -6.20 28.74 -12.15
CA PRO A 9 -5.51 29.08 -10.92
C PRO A 9 -5.10 27.83 -10.12
N LEU A 10 -3.97 27.90 -9.41
CA LEU A 10 -3.44 26.78 -8.60
C LEU A 10 -4.28 26.47 -7.36
N LEU A 11 -4.88 27.52 -6.81
CA LEU A 11 -5.76 27.53 -5.66
C LEU A 11 -6.96 28.40 -6.04
N ASN A 12 -8.17 27.94 -5.76
CA ASN A 12 -9.38 28.75 -5.90
C ASN A 12 -9.30 29.96 -4.95
N GLU A 13 -9.97 31.07 -5.30
CA GLU A 13 -9.86 32.34 -4.54
C GLU A 13 -10.15 32.17 -3.04
N TYR A 14 -11.17 31.38 -2.70
CA TYR A 14 -11.48 31.00 -1.32
C TYR A 14 -10.31 30.32 -0.60
N LYS A 15 -9.67 29.34 -1.26
CA LYS A 15 -8.52 28.59 -0.72
C LYS A 15 -7.26 29.45 -0.63
N GLN A 16 -7.08 30.42 -1.53
CA GLN A 16 -6.00 31.40 -1.42
C GLN A 16 -6.17 32.26 -0.17
N GLU A 17 -7.38 32.76 0.08
CA GLU A 17 -7.66 33.54 1.27
C GLU A 17 -7.41 32.72 2.55
N PHE A 18 -7.83 31.45 2.52
CA PHE A 18 -7.58 30.49 3.59
C PHE A 18 -6.08 30.26 3.86
N PHE A 19 -5.27 30.06 2.81
CA PHE A 19 -3.82 29.95 2.94
C PHE A 19 -3.20 31.21 3.57
N TRP A 20 -3.62 32.39 3.13
CA TRP A 20 -3.15 33.67 3.69
C TRP A 20 -3.62 33.94 5.12
N ARG A 21 -4.64 33.21 5.61
CA ARG A 21 -5.02 33.18 7.03
C ARG A 21 -4.12 32.24 7.83
N ARG A 22 -3.80 31.04 7.30
CA ARG A 22 -2.97 30.03 7.97
C ARG A 22 -1.48 30.37 8.01
N PHE A 23 -0.89 30.90 6.94
CA PHE A 23 0.56 31.12 6.87
C PHE A 23 1.11 31.98 8.03
N PRO A 24 0.51 33.15 8.38
CA PRO A 24 0.93 33.92 9.55
C PRO A 24 0.77 33.16 10.88
N GLN A 25 -0.27 32.31 11.00
CA GLN A 25 -0.47 31.46 12.17
C GLN A 25 0.69 30.48 12.33
N THR A 26 1.14 29.86 11.23
CA THR A 26 2.31 28.98 11.24
C THR A 26 3.58 29.72 11.66
N VAL A 27 3.87 30.89 11.07
CA VAL A 27 5.07 31.67 11.42
C VAL A 27 5.08 32.05 12.91
N LEU A 28 3.94 32.48 13.45
CA LEU A 28 3.83 33.01 14.82
C LEU A 28 3.42 31.98 15.87
N GLY A 29 3.41 30.69 15.54
CA GLY A 29 3.19 29.62 16.52
C GLY A 29 1.74 29.42 16.94
N GLY A 30 0.79 29.79 16.10
CA GLY A 30 -0.65 29.54 16.28
C GLY A 30 -1.49 30.78 16.60
N THR A 31 -0.90 31.98 16.57
CA THR A 31 -1.65 33.24 16.78
C THR A 31 -2.55 33.56 15.58
N ARG A 32 -3.83 33.79 15.83
CA ARG A 32 -4.85 34.06 14.81
C ARG A 32 -5.14 35.55 14.70
N PHE A 33 -4.19 36.32 14.13
CA PHE A 33 -4.37 37.77 13.91
C PHE A 33 -5.23 38.13 12.70
N LYS A 34 -5.40 37.21 11.74
CA LYS A 34 -6.28 37.38 10.58
C LYS A 34 -7.41 36.35 10.68
N LEU A 35 -8.59 36.82 11.09
CA LEU A 35 -9.81 36.02 11.15
C LEU A 35 -10.66 36.34 9.93
N GLY A 36 -11.36 35.33 9.39
CA GLY A 36 -12.20 35.48 8.20
C GLY A 36 -13.48 36.27 8.39
N TYR A 37 -13.76 36.66 9.63
CA TYR A 37 -14.95 37.34 10.07
C TYR A 37 -14.57 38.40 11.12
N CYS A 38 -15.49 39.33 11.40
CA CYS A 38 -15.24 40.42 12.34
C CYS A 38 -15.26 39.94 13.80
N ALA A 39 -14.10 39.65 14.37
CA ALA A 39 -13.96 39.38 15.80
C ALA A 39 -13.79 40.67 16.62
N PRO A 40 -14.25 40.72 17.88
CA PRO A 40 -14.05 41.86 18.76
C PRO A 40 -12.55 42.18 19.00
N PRO A 41 -12.18 43.46 19.19
CA PRO A 41 -10.79 43.87 19.35
C PRO A 41 -10.08 43.24 20.55
N HIS A 42 -10.81 42.91 21.62
CA HIS A 42 -10.24 42.28 22.81
C HIS A 42 -9.66 40.89 22.54
N VAL A 43 -10.16 40.15 21.53
CA VAL A 43 -9.64 38.83 21.16
C VAL A 43 -8.20 38.94 20.65
N TYR A 44 -7.93 39.91 19.79
CA TYR A 44 -6.58 40.15 19.26
C TYR A 44 -5.63 40.67 20.34
N VAL A 45 -6.10 41.55 21.22
CA VAL A 45 -5.30 42.08 22.34
C VAL A 45 -4.91 40.96 23.31
N HIS A 46 -5.84 40.05 23.66
CA HIS A 46 -5.53 38.91 24.52
C HIS A 46 -4.50 37.97 23.88
N GLN A 47 -4.62 37.68 22.58
CA GLN A 47 -3.62 36.86 21.87
C GLN A 47 -2.23 37.51 21.85
N ALA A 48 -2.16 38.81 21.58
CA ALA A 48 -0.89 39.55 21.60
C ALA A 48 -0.25 39.58 23.01
N LEU A 49 -1.06 39.76 24.05
CA LEU A 49 -0.59 39.76 25.44
C LEU A 49 -0.05 38.38 25.85
N LEU A 50 -0.78 37.31 25.51
CA LEU A 50 -0.35 35.93 25.77
C LEU A 50 0.92 35.57 24.99
N PHE A 51 1.05 36.01 23.74
CA PHE A 51 2.24 35.82 22.93
C PHE A 51 3.49 36.49 23.55
N LEU A 52 3.35 37.70 24.11
CA LEU A 52 4.46 38.43 24.72
C LEU A 52 4.76 38.03 26.17
N THR A 53 3.93 37.18 26.79
CA THR A 53 4.08 36.79 28.19
C THR A 53 5.46 36.16 28.50
N PRO A 54 6.01 35.25 27.67
CA PRO A 54 7.34 34.68 27.93
C PRO A 54 8.45 35.74 27.91
N TRP A 55 8.38 36.70 26.98
CA TRP A 55 9.33 37.80 26.92
C TRP A 55 9.22 38.75 28.11
N LEU A 56 8.01 39.06 28.58
CA LEU A 56 7.81 39.90 29.76
C LEU A 56 8.36 39.23 31.03
N LEU A 57 8.01 37.95 31.25
CA LEU A 57 8.42 37.21 32.45
C LEU A 57 9.92 36.88 32.45
N GLY A 58 10.48 36.47 31.30
CA GLY A 58 11.92 36.28 31.14
C GLY A 58 12.70 37.60 31.15
N GLY A 59 12.10 38.67 30.64
CA GLY A 59 12.60 40.04 30.68
C GLY A 59 12.90 40.51 32.10
N VAL A 60 12.01 40.20 33.06
CA VAL A 60 12.24 40.47 34.50
C VAL A 60 13.53 39.80 34.99
N GLY A 61 13.76 38.52 34.65
CA GLY A 61 15.00 37.83 35.01
C GLY A 61 16.23 38.47 34.35
N THR A 62 16.16 38.79 33.06
CA THR A 62 17.28 39.45 32.36
C THR A 62 17.61 40.82 32.93
N LEU A 63 16.60 41.60 33.33
CA LEU A 63 16.78 42.92 33.91
C LEU A 63 17.40 42.84 35.32
N LEU A 64 16.93 41.93 36.16
CA LEU A 64 17.50 41.73 37.50
C LEU A 64 18.97 41.27 37.45
N TYR A 65 19.33 40.46 36.45
CA TYR A 65 20.72 40.11 36.17
C TYR A 65 21.54 41.34 35.70
N GLN A 66 21.03 42.13 34.76
CA GLN A 66 21.71 43.34 34.28
C GLN A 66 21.91 44.39 35.39
N LEU A 67 20.98 44.48 36.34
CA LEU A 67 21.09 45.31 37.53
C LEU A 67 22.01 44.72 38.62
N GLN A 68 22.65 43.57 38.35
CA GLN A 68 23.52 42.84 39.27
C GLN A 68 22.85 42.42 40.59
N LEU A 69 21.52 42.31 40.59
CA LEU A 69 20.73 41.91 41.77
C LEU A 69 20.63 40.38 41.90
N LEU A 70 20.76 39.66 40.79
CA LEU A 70 20.74 38.19 40.74
C LEU A 70 21.89 37.66 39.87
N GLN A 71 22.43 36.51 40.23
CA GLN A 71 23.37 35.77 39.37
C GLN A 71 22.61 35.12 38.20
N GLU A 72 23.31 34.82 37.10
CA GLU A 72 22.74 34.27 35.85
C GLU A 72 21.80 33.09 36.05
N LEU A 73 22.24 32.07 36.81
CA LEU A 73 21.45 30.87 37.06
C LEU A 73 20.17 31.18 37.85
N HIS A 74 20.26 32.04 38.87
CA HIS A 74 19.12 32.41 39.71
C HIS A 74 18.11 33.25 38.92
N ALA A 75 18.56 34.12 38.03
CA ALA A 75 17.71 34.89 37.12
C ALA A 75 16.97 34.01 36.11
N ALA A 76 17.63 32.98 35.57
CA ALA A 76 17.01 31.99 34.69
C ALA A 76 15.96 31.15 35.43
N VAL A 77 16.27 30.66 36.64
CA VAL A 77 15.32 29.89 37.47
C VAL A 77 14.09 30.73 37.83
N LEU A 78 14.26 31.99 38.20
CA LEU A 78 13.15 32.90 38.48
C LEU A 78 12.23 33.07 37.27
N SER A 79 12.81 33.27 36.08
CA SER A 79 12.06 33.39 34.82
C SER A 79 11.21 32.15 34.54
N GLY A 80 11.79 30.96 34.75
CA GLY A 80 11.07 29.70 34.60
C GLY A 80 9.95 29.49 35.62
N LEU A 81 10.16 29.85 36.89
CA LEU A 81 9.12 29.77 37.93
C LEU A 81 7.94 30.72 37.65
N LEU A 82 8.23 31.94 37.20
CA LEU A 82 7.20 32.90 36.79
C LEU A 82 6.38 32.37 35.62
N MET A 83 7.04 31.82 34.59
CA MET A 83 6.35 31.23 33.43
C MET A 83 5.53 29.99 33.81
N PHE A 84 6.05 29.13 34.68
CA PHE A 84 5.30 27.98 35.20
C PHE A 84 3.99 28.41 35.88
N GLY A 85 4.06 29.44 36.73
CA GLY A 85 2.87 30.01 37.38
C GLY A 85 1.86 30.57 36.37
N ALA A 86 2.32 31.32 35.36
CA ALA A 86 1.47 31.86 34.31
C ALA A 86 0.82 30.76 33.46
N ALA A 87 1.59 29.76 33.03
CA ALA A 87 1.11 28.61 32.27
C ALA A 87 0.07 27.79 33.05
N ALA A 88 0.32 27.54 34.34
CA ALA A 88 -0.63 26.86 35.23
C ALA A 88 -1.94 27.67 35.37
N GLY A 89 -1.85 29.00 35.47
CA GLY A 89 -3.02 29.88 35.51
C GLY A 89 -3.85 29.81 34.22
N ILE A 90 -3.21 29.85 33.05
CA ILE A 90 -3.88 29.75 31.74
C ILE A 90 -4.57 28.39 31.59
N GLN A 91 -3.89 27.29 31.92
CA GLN A 91 -4.47 25.95 31.84
C GLN A 91 -5.59 25.73 32.86
N ALA A 92 -5.46 26.26 34.08
CA ALA A 92 -6.54 26.21 35.08
C ALA A 92 -7.79 26.97 34.59
N LEU A 93 -7.60 28.11 33.94
CA LEU A 93 -8.70 28.89 33.34
C LEU A 93 -9.35 28.12 32.17
N ALA A 94 -8.56 27.48 31.32
CA ALA A 94 -9.05 26.63 30.22
C ALA A 94 -9.89 25.46 30.76
N VAL A 95 -9.39 24.74 31.77
CA VAL A 95 -10.12 23.63 32.42
C VAL A 95 -11.39 24.13 33.12
N TYR A 96 -11.33 25.27 33.79
CA TYR A 96 -12.50 25.89 34.43
C TYR A 96 -13.58 26.26 33.40
N SER A 97 -13.20 26.84 32.27
CA SER A 97 -14.13 27.18 31.18
C SER A 97 -14.78 25.94 30.56
N ALA A 98 -14.00 24.88 30.37
CA ALA A 98 -14.48 23.61 29.81
C ALA A 98 -15.49 22.91 30.72
N ARG A 99 -15.38 23.06 32.05
CA ARG A 99 -16.35 22.49 33.02
C ARG A 99 -17.66 23.27 33.12
N ARG A 100 -17.63 24.57 32.85
CA ARG A 100 -18.79 25.47 33.02
C ARG A 100 -19.70 25.49 31.79
N SER A 101 -19.15 25.16 30.63
CA SER A 101 -19.86 24.94 29.38
C SER A 101 -20.30 23.48 29.39
N GLY A 102 -21.60 23.19 29.48
CA GLY A 102 -22.09 21.80 29.46
C GLY A 102 -21.50 21.01 28.27
N SER A 103 -21.32 19.70 28.44
CA SER A 103 -20.73 18.80 27.43
C SER A 103 -21.56 18.78 26.15
N VAL A 104 -21.32 19.72 25.24
CA VAL A 104 -21.54 19.46 23.82
C VAL A 104 -20.42 18.49 23.45
N GLU A 105 -20.73 17.20 23.47
CA GLU A 105 -19.86 16.18 22.87
C GLU A 105 -19.61 16.61 21.43
N ARG A 106 -18.36 16.96 21.11
CA ARG A 106 -17.92 16.99 19.72
C ARG A 106 -17.99 15.55 19.22
N LEU A 107 -19.10 15.20 18.57
CA LEU A 107 -19.20 14.00 17.74
C LEU A 107 -18.32 14.22 16.51
N GLY A 108 -17.03 13.96 16.67
CA GLY A 108 -16.04 14.03 15.59
C GLY A 108 -14.66 14.43 16.08
N ALA A 109 -13.64 13.67 15.67
CA ALA A 109 -12.26 14.13 15.75
C ALA A 109 -12.15 15.48 14.99
N PRO A 110 -11.36 16.47 15.48
CA PRO A 110 -11.20 17.72 14.76
C PRO A 110 -10.64 17.42 13.39
N ASN A 111 -11.43 17.73 12.37
CA ASN A 111 -10.98 17.63 11.01
C ASN A 111 -9.99 18.73 10.74
N VAL A 112 -8.74 18.37 10.42
CA VAL A 112 -7.73 19.31 9.92
C VAL A 112 -8.21 20.00 8.63
N LEU A 113 -9.15 19.35 7.93
CA LEU A 113 -9.79 19.79 6.69
C LEU A 113 -11.06 20.62 6.88
N ALA A 114 -11.66 20.65 8.08
CA ALA A 114 -12.90 21.41 8.31
C ALA A 114 -12.58 22.89 8.50
N ASP A 115 -13.40 23.74 7.88
CA ASP A 115 -13.34 25.20 8.02
C ASP A 115 -13.31 25.61 9.49
N GLU A 116 -12.52 26.65 9.83
CA GLU A 116 -12.52 27.21 11.18
C GLU A 116 -13.94 27.77 11.47
N GLU A 117 -14.75 27.01 12.21
CA GLU A 117 -16.12 27.38 12.60
C GLU A 117 -16.17 28.83 13.13
N GLU A 118 -17.09 29.64 12.60
CA GLU A 118 -17.29 31.01 13.07
C GLU A 118 -17.77 30.98 14.53
N VAL A 119 -16.99 31.62 15.41
CA VAL A 119 -17.32 31.68 16.85
C VAL A 119 -17.96 33.04 17.16
N GLU A 120 -19.17 33.01 17.72
CA GLU A 120 -19.82 34.21 18.27
C GLU A 120 -19.28 34.53 19.68
N PHE A 121 -18.74 35.74 19.84
CA PHE A 121 -18.12 36.19 21.09
C PHE A 121 -19.07 37.07 21.91
N THR A 122 -19.46 36.60 23.10
CA THR A 122 -20.40 37.32 23.99
C THR A 122 -19.70 38.27 24.97
N HIS A 123 -18.59 37.86 25.58
CA HIS A 123 -17.86 38.64 26.61
C HIS A 123 -16.33 38.41 26.56
N CYS A 124 -15.55 39.36 27.08
CA CYS A 124 -14.08 39.29 27.09
C CYS A 124 -13.50 38.07 27.84
N VAL A 125 -14.19 37.56 28.86
CA VAL A 125 -13.82 36.35 29.62
C VAL A 125 -14.94 35.30 29.55
N GLY A 126 -15.73 35.32 28.47
CA GLY A 126 -16.73 34.30 28.21
C GLY A 126 -16.05 32.92 28.02
N PRO A 127 -16.75 31.82 28.34
CA PRO A 127 -16.23 30.48 28.11
C PRO A 127 -15.83 30.25 26.65
N GLU A 128 -16.57 30.82 25.70
CA GLU A 128 -16.26 30.75 24.26
C GLU A 128 -14.96 31.48 23.91
N THR A 129 -14.73 32.67 24.46
CA THR A 129 -13.51 33.45 24.26
C THR A 129 -12.28 32.73 24.82
N VAL A 130 -12.40 32.16 26.02
CA VAL A 130 -11.32 31.37 26.65
C VAL A 130 -11.04 30.10 25.85
N ARG A 131 -12.08 29.38 25.41
CA ARG A 131 -11.94 28.15 24.61
C ARG A 131 -11.35 28.41 23.22
N PHE A 132 -11.65 29.55 22.63
CA PHE A 132 -11.10 29.97 21.35
C PHE A 132 -9.61 30.33 21.45
N ILE A 133 -9.22 31.08 22.48
CA ILE A 133 -7.84 31.55 22.67
C ILE A 133 -6.95 30.43 23.19
N ALA A 134 -7.37 29.72 24.24
CA ALA A 134 -6.63 28.65 24.89
C ALA A 134 -7.50 27.38 24.95
N PRO A 135 -7.65 26.65 23.83
CA PRO A 135 -8.33 25.35 23.83
C PRO A 135 -7.62 24.41 24.83
N GLY A 136 -8.32 24.00 25.87
CA GLY A 136 -7.78 23.08 26.87
C GLY A 136 -7.28 21.77 26.25
N LYS A 137 -6.26 21.16 26.85
CA LYS A 137 -5.70 19.88 26.38
C LYS A 137 -6.65 18.71 26.71
N ARG A 138 -6.65 17.68 25.86
CA ARG A 138 -7.52 16.50 26.01
C ARG A 138 -7.10 15.62 27.18
N PHE A 139 -5.79 15.43 27.34
CA PHE A 139 -5.24 14.53 28.37
C PHE A 139 -4.75 15.33 29.57
N GLY A 140 -5.21 14.98 30.78
CA GLY A 140 -4.76 15.64 32.02
C GLY A 140 -3.25 15.56 32.24
N LEU A 141 -2.61 14.47 31.81
CA LEU A 141 -1.14 14.32 31.85
C LEU A 141 -0.44 15.34 30.95
N ASN A 142 -0.99 15.65 29.77
CA ASN A 142 -0.42 16.65 28.87
C ASN A 142 -0.56 18.07 29.42
N VAL A 143 -1.62 18.36 30.18
CA VAL A 143 -1.75 19.65 30.90
C VAL A 143 -0.58 19.85 31.87
N VAL A 144 -0.27 18.84 32.69
CA VAL A 144 0.85 18.89 33.64
C VAL A 144 2.19 18.93 32.91
N LEU A 145 2.39 18.07 31.90
CA LEU A 145 3.64 18.00 31.16
C LEU A 145 3.96 19.31 30.45
N HIS A 146 2.99 19.90 29.73
CA HIS A 146 3.21 21.12 28.96
C HIS A 146 3.43 22.33 29.86
N THR A 147 2.75 22.42 31.01
CA THR A 147 2.97 23.51 31.98
C THR A 147 4.36 23.46 32.60
N VAL A 148 4.83 22.27 32.99
CA VAL A 148 6.21 22.08 33.46
C VAL A 148 7.20 22.42 32.34
N LEU A 149 6.95 21.94 31.13
CA LEU A 149 7.84 22.17 29.99
C LEU A 149 7.95 23.66 29.62
N ALA A 150 6.86 24.43 29.72
CA ALA A 150 6.87 25.89 29.51
C ALA A 150 7.72 26.62 30.57
N GLY A 151 7.62 26.22 31.83
CA GLY A 151 8.50 26.78 32.88
C GLY A 151 9.98 26.49 32.60
N VAL A 152 10.29 25.25 32.24
CA VAL A 152 11.66 24.80 31.92
C VAL A 152 12.19 25.51 30.66
N LEU A 153 11.37 25.59 29.60
CA LEU A 153 11.73 26.21 28.33
C LEU A 153 12.01 27.72 28.50
N CYS A 154 11.15 28.45 29.21
CA CYS A 154 11.38 29.87 29.47
C CYS A 154 12.62 30.11 30.35
N GLY A 155 12.85 29.26 31.37
CA GLY A 155 14.04 29.36 32.21
C GLY A 155 15.34 29.15 31.43
N PHE A 156 15.47 28.01 30.74
CA PHE A 156 16.64 27.72 29.92
C PHE A 156 16.76 28.64 28.69
N GLY A 157 15.64 29.04 28.09
CA GLY A 157 15.61 30.00 26.99
C GLY A 157 16.12 31.38 27.43
N THR A 158 15.75 31.85 28.62
CA THR A 158 16.33 33.07 29.21
C THR A 158 17.83 32.94 29.40
N TRP A 159 18.30 31.78 29.87
CA TRP A 159 19.74 31.53 30.07
C TRP A 159 20.52 31.49 28.75
N TYR A 160 19.90 30.93 27.70
CA TYR A 160 20.42 30.87 26.34
C TYR A 160 20.57 32.26 25.74
N VAL A 161 19.55 33.12 25.86
CA VAL A 161 19.48 34.42 25.17
C VAL A 161 20.17 35.57 25.94
N PHE A 162 20.72 35.36 27.14
CA PHE A 162 21.31 36.44 27.94
C PHE A 162 22.26 37.35 27.14
N LEU A 163 22.05 38.66 27.26
CA LEU A 163 22.78 39.65 26.48
C LEU A 163 24.30 39.61 26.74
N GLY A 164 24.72 39.31 27.96
CA GLY A 164 26.14 39.13 28.32
C GLY A 164 26.79 37.97 27.56
N ARG A 165 26.07 36.86 27.40
CA ARG A 165 26.54 35.69 26.61
C ARG A 165 26.65 36.03 25.13
N MET A 166 25.63 36.67 24.56
CA MET A 166 25.66 37.10 23.16
C MET A 166 26.82 38.06 22.88
N THR A 167 27.11 38.96 23.83
CA THR A 167 28.23 39.90 23.71
C THR A 167 29.58 39.19 23.76
N ALA A 168 29.70 38.15 24.59
CA ALA A 168 30.89 37.29 24.62
C ALA A 168 31.09 36.47 23.34
N LEU A 169 30.01 36.03 22.68
CA LEU A 169 30.08 35.23 21.45
C LEU A 169 30.41 36.06 20.20
N TYR A 170 29.87 37.28 20.06
CA TYR A 170 29.98 38.09 18.84
C TYR A 170 30.89 39.34 18.98
N GLY A 171 31.29 39.72 20.18
CA GLY A 171 32.20 40.86 20.43
C GLY A 171 31.61 42.24 20.10
N SER A 172 30.33 42.34 19.73
CA SER A 172 29.65 43.59 19.36
C SER A 172 28.28 43.68 20.03
N MET A 173 28.10 44.70 20.87
CA MET A 173 26.85 44.97 21.59
C MET A 173 25.66 45.19 20.65
N GLY A 174 25.87 45.83 19.49
CA GLY A 174 24.82 46.11 18.51
C GLY A 174 24.26 44.82 17.90
N THR A 175 25.15 43.91 17.47
CA THR A 175 24.76 42.60 16.94
C THR A 175 24.05 41.77 18.01
N SER A 176 24.59 41.76 19.23
CA SER A 176 24.02 41.03 20.36
C SER A 176 22.60 41.50 20.73
N LEU A 177 22.31 42.81 20.64
CA LEU A 177 20.97 43.33 20.89
C LEU A 177 19.95 42.88 19.84
N VAL A 178 20.34 42.88 18.56
CA VAL A 178 19.48 42.39 17.46
C VAL A 178 19.19 40.90 17.63
N VAL A 179 20.22 40.10 17.91
CA VAL A 179 20.09 38.66 18.17
C VAL A 179 19.21 38.41 19.40
N TYR A 180 19.37 39.20 20.48
CA TYR A 180 18.55 39.10 21.68
C TYR A 180 17.05 39.31 21.39
N ILE A 181 16.69 40.42 20.73
CA ILE A 181 15.29 40.74 20.43
C ILE A 181 14.68 39.68 19.51
N ALA A 182 15.39 39.30 18.45
CA ALA A 182 14.91 38.32 17.49
C ALA A 182 14.79 36.90 18.10
N SER A 183 15.69 36.52 19.01
CA SER A 183 15.63 35.23 19.72
C SER A 183 14.40 35.13 20.63
N TRP A 184 13.96 36.23 21.23
CA TRP A 184 12.73 36.24 22.01
C TRP A 184 11.49 35.99 21.17
N VAL A 185 11.47 36.41 19.90
CA VAL A 185 10.38 36.06 18.97
C VAL A 185 10.32 34.54 18.82
N THR A 186 11.44 33.87 18.54
CA THR A 186 11.49 32.40 18.43
C THR A 186 11.02 31.71 19.71
N LEU A 187 11.48 32.14 20.89
CA LEU A 187 11.02 31.59 22.18
C LEU A 187 9.51 31.77 22.39
N CYS A 188 8.99 32.97 22.10
CA CYS A 188 7.55 33.25 22.22
C CYS A 188 6.72 32.37 21.28
N THR A 189 7.18 32.12 20.04
CA THR A 189 6.45 31.24 19.11
C THR A 189 6.33 29.80 19.61
N ALA A 190 7.34 29.26 20.28
CA ALA A 190 7.31 27.91 20.81
C ALA A 190 6.47 27.80 22.09
N GLU A 191 6.61 28.76 23.00
CA GLU A 191 5.83 28.83 24.25
C GLU A 191 4.33 29.01 23.98
N TYR A 192 3.98 29.87 23.01
CA TYR A 192 2.60 30.07 22.60
C TYR A 192 1.99 28.78 22.02
N SER A 193 2.74 28.08 21.14
CA SER A 193 2.30 26.82 20.55
C SER A 193 2.10 25.70 21.58
N LEU A 194 2.87 25.73 22.67
CA LEU A 194 2.83 24.73 23.73
C LEU A 194 1.61 24.92 24.65
N ILE A 195 1.39 26.15 25.13
CA ILE A 195 0.41 26.45 26.18
C ILE A 195 -0.94 26.92 25.63
N VAL A 196 -0.95 27.77 24.61
CA VAL A 196 -2.15 28.52 24.18
C VAL A 196 -2.84 27.78 23.04
N ASN A 197 -2.30 27.86 21.81
CA ASN A 197 -2.90 27.24 20.64
C ASN A 197 -1.82 26.57 19.79
N THR A 198 -2.06 25.34 19.35
CA THR A 198 -1.12 24.60 18.50
C THR A 198 -1.09 25.19 17.10
N ALA A 199 0.10 25.47 16.58
CA ALA A 199 0.26 25.92 15.21
C ALA A 199 -0.18 24.83 14.20
N THR A 200 -0.80 25.25 13.10
CA THR A 200 -0.96 24.41 11.91
C THR A 200 0.39 24.38 11.19
N GLU A 201 1.09 23.26 11.29
CA GLU A 201 2.42 23.11 10.69
C GLU A 201 2.32 22.70 9.22
N THR A 202 3.24 23.18 8.39
CA THR A 202 3.39 22.72 6.99
C THR A 202 3.96 21.30 6.89
N ALA A 203 4.69 20.86 7.91
CA ALA A 203 5.28 19.53 8.00
C ALA A 203 4.40 18.60 8.85
N THR A 204 3.44 17.95 8.21
CA THR A 204 2.53 16.98 8.85
C THR A 204 2.86 15.57 8.43
N TYR A 205 3.21 14.69 9.37
CA TYR A 205 3.47 13.27 9.10
C TYR A 205 2.23 12.40 9.31
N GLN A 206 1.57 12.54 10.46
CA GLN A 206 0.26 11.95 10.73
C GLN A 206 -0.84 12.97 10.47
N ALA A 207 -1.92 12.55 9.82
CA ALA A 207 -3.08 13.41 9.56
C ALA A 207 -3.84 13.76 10.85
N GLN A 208 -3.79 12.90 11.87
CA GLN A 208 -4.44 13.11 13.16
C GLN A 208 -3.41 13.09 14.28
N ASP A 209 -3.43 14.09 15.15
CA ASP A 209 -2.61 14.13 16.36
C ASP A 209 -3.37 13.46 17.52
N THR A 210 -3.23 12.13 17.61
CA THR A 210 -3.95 11.30 18.58
C THR A 210 -3.47 11.51 20.02
N TYR A 211 -2.18 11.82 20.21
CA TYR A 211 -1.52 11.94 21.52
C TYR A 211 -1.11 13.37 21.88
N GLU A 212 -1.48 14.37 21.07
CA GLU A 212 -1.10 15.79 21.22
C GLU A 212 0.43 16.01 21.22
N ILE A 213 1.13 15.35 20.31
CA ILE A 213 2.60 15.42 20.19
C ILE A 213 3.03 16.69 19.43
N THR A 214 2.19 17.21 18.54
CA THR A 214 2.49 18.40 17.71
C THR A 214 2.95 19.62 18.53
N PRO A 215 2.30 20.01 19.65
CA PRO A 215 2.77 21.12 20.49
C PRO A 215 4.19 20.96 21.05
N LEU A 216 4.73 19.74 21.12
CA LEU A 216 6.09 19.48 21.64
C LEU A 216 7.19 19.70 20.60
N THR A 217 6.83 19.80 19.32
CA THR A 217 7.80 19.88 18.21
C THR A 217 8.74 21.08 18.34
N ARG A 218 8.21 22.31 18.43
CA ARG A 218 9.00 23.54 18.53
C ARG A 218 9.88 23.60 19.79
N PRO A 219 9.36 23.30 21.01
CA PRO A 219 10.19 23.21 22.21
C PRO A 219 11.38 22.27 22.08
N ILE A 220 11.20 21.09 21.47
CA ILE A 220 12.28 20.11 21.34
C ILE A 220 13.42 20.63 20.46
N TYR A 221 13.11 21.27 19.33
CA TYR A 221 14.15 21.93 18.52
C TYR A 221 14.86 23.04 19.29
N ILE A 222 14.16 23.81 20.13
CA ILE A 222 14.83 24.83 20.95
C ILE A 222 15.74 24.18 22.00
N PHE A 223 15.30 23.10 22.64
CA PHE A 223 16.13 22.37 23.61
C PHE A 223 17.40 21.78 22.97
N THR A 224 17.37 21.35 21.71
CA THR A 224 18.59 20.87 21.05
C THR A 224 19.61 22.00 20.83
N PHE A 225 19.16 23.21 20.51
CA PHE A 225 20.04 24.38 20.40
C PHE A 225 20.63 24.78 21.74
N ILE A 226 19.80 24.79 22.79
CA ILE A 226 20.21 25.07 24.17
C ILE A 226 21.24 24.02 24.63
N ALA A 227 21.03 22.73 24.31
CA ALA A 227 21.94 21.66 24.71
C ALA A 227 23.36 21.86 24.14
N VAL A 228 23.49 22.34 22.90
CA VAL A 228 24.82 22.63 22.30
C VAL A 228 25.49 23.82 22.97
N ASP A 229 24.75 24.87 23.30
CA ASP A 229 25.31 26.01 24.04
C ASP A 229 25.69 25.63 25.48
N LEU A 230 24.90 24.79 26.16
CA LEU A 230 25.28 24.26 27.47
C LEU A 230 26.54 23.39 27.37
N ALA A 231 26.67 22.56 26.33
CA ALA A 231 27.89 21.79 26.09
C ALA A 231 29.11 22.71 25.91
N ASP A 232 28.98 23.80 25.16
CA ASP A 232 30.05 24.80 25.01
C ASP A 232 30.43 25.46 26.35
N ARG A 233 29.46 25.71 27.23
CA ARG A 233 29.70 26.31 28.55
C ARG A 233 30.42 25.39 29.53
N PHE A 234 30.11 24.09 29.50
CA PHE A 234 30.60 23.13 30.50
C PHE A 234 31.78 22.26 30.03
N THR A 235 32.13 22.32 28.75
CA THR A 235 33.27 21.60 28.19
C THR A 235 34.49 22.51 28.09
N SER A 236 35.71 21.96 28.11
CA SER A 236 36.93 22.72 27.82
C SER A 236 36.82 23.43 26.46
N PRO A 237 37.46 24.61 26.27
CA PRO A 237 37.27 25.43 25.07
C PRO A 237 37.70 24.68 23.81
N PHE A 238 36.72 24.17 23.06
CA PHE A 238 36.90 23.58 21.74
C PHE A 238 36.42 24.59 20.69
N PRO A 239 37.30 25.07 19.79
CA PRO A 239 36.95 26.14 18.85
C PRO A 239 35.83 25.73 17.89
N GLU A 240 35.72 24.44 17.58
CA GLU A 240 34.64 23.88 16.75
C GLU A 240 33.28 23.95 17.45
N LEU A 241 33.23 23.69 18.76
CA LEU A 241 32.00 23.75 19.55
C LEU A 241 31.53 25.20 19.76
N GLN A 242 32.48 26.12 19.96
CA GLN A 242 32.19 27.55 20.01
C GLN A 242 31.66 28.06 18.67
N LEU A 243 32.26 27.66 17.54
CA LEU A 243 31.76 27.98 16.20
C LEU A 243 30.37 27.40 15.96
N ALA A 244 30.13 26.15 16.36
CA ALA A 244 28.82 25.52 16.27
C ALA A 244 27.78 26.29 17.09
N SER A 245 28.11 26.70 18.31
CA SER A 245 27.24 27.54 19.14
C SER A 245 26.95 28.89 18.46
N GLN A 246 27.97 29.59 17.92
CA GLN A 246 27.77 30.84 17.18
C GLN A 246 26.85 30.68 15.97
N VAL A 247 27.02 29.62 15.18
CA VAL A 247 26.18 29.33 14.01
C VAL A 247 24.75 29.00 14.43
N LEU A 248 24.56 28.20 15.49
CA LEU A 248 23.24 27.84 15.97
C LEU A 248 22.46 29.05 16.52
N HIS A 249 23.12 30.00 17.18
CA HIS A 249 22.46 31.25 17.60
C HIS A 249 21.97 32.08 16.41
N VAL A 250 22.68 32.07 15.27
CA VAL A 250 22.19 32.71 14.04
C VAL A 250 21.03 31.91 13.45
N LEU A 251 21.15 30.58 13.36
CA LEU A 251 20.09 29.70 12.84
C LEU A 251 18.80 29.77 13.70
N PHE A 252 18.94 30.02 15.00
CA PHE A 252 17.84 30.16 15.95
C PHE A 252 16.85 31.28 15.56
N LEU A 253 17.36 32.35 14.93
CA LEU A 253 16.55 33.47 14.44
C LEU A 253 15.65 33.07 13.26
N PHE A 254 16.07 32.06 12.50
CA PHE A 254 15.37 31.58 11.32
C PHE A 254 14.46 30.37 11.59
N LEU A 255 14.42 29.85 12.82
CA LEU A 255 13.53 28.74 13.18
C LEU A 255 12.06 28.98 12.80
N PRO A 256 11.45 30.16 13.06
CA PRO A 256 10.10 30.47 12.58
C PRO A 256 9.90 30.32 11.07
N LEU A 257 10.91 30.72 10.29
CA LEU A 257 10.89 30.57 8.83
C LEU A 257 11.06 29.10 8.42
N LEU A 258 11.95 28.35 9.07
CA LEU A 258 12.19 26.93 8.78
C LEU A 258 10.97 26.06 9.10
N TRP A 259 10.23 26.37 10.17
CA TRP A 259 8.93 25.75 10.46
C TRP A 259 7.91 26.11 9.37
N ALA A 260 7.81 27.38 8.99
CA ALA A 260 6.88 27.82 7.95
C ALA A 260 7.18 27.26 6.55
N LEU A 261 8.44 26.93 6.25
CA LEU A 261 8.84 26.26 5.01
C LEU A 261 8.65 24.73 5.07
N GLY A 262 8.34 24.17 6.25
CA GLY A 262 8.17 22.73 6.44
C GLY A 262 9.45 21.91 6.31
N MET A 263 10.62 22.54 6.54
CA MET A 263 11.92 21.85 6.49
C MET A 263 12.20 21.02 7.75
N LEU A 264 11.62 21.43 8.88
CA LEU A 264 11.80 20.77 10.17
C LEU A 264 10.75 19.67 10.33
N SER A 265 11.21 18.46 10.64
CA SER A 265 10.34 17.30 10.82
C SER A 265 9.50 17.40 12.10
N PRO A 266 8.23 16.96 12.08
CA PRO A 266 7.50 16.70 13.32
C PRO A 266 8.20 15.58 14.11
N LEU A 267 7.92 15.52 15.42
CA LEU A 267 8.69 14.70 16.36
C LEU A 267 8.59 13.21 16.08
N ASP A 268 7.40 12.74 15.72
CA ASP A 268 7.12 11.35 15.39
C ASP A 268 7.92 10.89 14.15
N ALA A 269 7.94 11.69 13.09
CA ALA A 269 8.78 11.43 11.92
C ALA A 269 10.27 11.56 12.24
N LEU A 270 10.68 12.54 13.04
CA LEU A 270 12.08 12.80 13.36
C LEU A 270 12.70 11.63 14.12
N LEU A 271 11.99 11.09 15.12
CA LEU A 271 12.45 9.94 15.90
C LEU A 271 12.55 8.69 15.03
N LEU A 272 11.51 8.36 14.26
CA LEU A 272 11.53 7.19 13.37
C LEU A 272 12.61 7.31 12.29
N TRP A 273 12.75 8.50 11.69
CA TRP A 273 13.79 8.77 10.71
C TRP A 273 15.18 8.67 11.32
N GLY A 274 15.42 9.29 12.48
CA GLY A 274 16.72 9.25 13.16
C GLY A 274 17.13 7.82 13.55
N MET A 275 16.17 7.02 14.03
CA MET A 275 16.39 5.59 14.32
C MET A 275 16.71 4.81 13.05
N GLU A 276 15.99 5.03 11.95
CA GLU A 276 16.25 4.39 10.66
C GLU A 276 17.63 4.78 10.10
N GLN A 277 17.98 6.07 10.09
CA GLN A 277 19.30 6.53 9.62
C GLN A 277 20.44 5.93 10.45
N THR A 278 20.28 5.91 11.78
CA THR A 278 21.28 5.32 12.68
C THR A 278 21.39 3.81 12.49
N LEU A 279 20.26 3.11 12.32
CA LEU A 279 20.24 1.67 12.07
C LEU A 279 20.93 1.32 10.75
N VAL A 280 20.63 2.04 9.66
CA VAL A 280 21.15 1.76 8.32
C VAL A 280 22.62 2.16 8.19
N PHE A 281 22.94 3.43 8.46
CA PHE A 281 24.29 3.95 8.22
C PHE A 281 25.23 3.72 9.39
N GLY A 282 24.74 3.74 10.63
CA GLY A 282 25.55 3.54 11.83
C GLY A 282 25.73 2.07 12.20
N LEU A 283 24.66 1.26 12.12
CA LEU A 283 24.64 -0.12 12.64
C LEU A 283 24.51 -1.20 11.55
N GLY A 284 24.44 -0.80 10.27
CA GLY A 284 24.49 -1.70 9.12
C GLY A 284 23.21 -2.50 8.82
N GLY A 285 22.07 -2.08 9.36
CA GLY A 285 20.77 -2.70 9.10
C GLY A 285 20.08 -2.23 7.81
N SER A 286 18.85 -2.68 7.61
CA SER A 286 17.96 -2.19 6.54
C SER A 286 16.89 -1.25 7.11
N PRO A 287 16.30 -0.36 6.29
CA PRO A 287 14.96 0.17 6.55
C PRO A 287 14.00 -0.98 6.84
N MET A 288 13.09 -0.77 7.79
CA MET A 288 12.27 -1.84 8.36
C MET A 288 10.82 -1.70 7.90
N SER A 289 10.19 -2.83 7.61
CA SER A 289 8.80 -2.90 7.13
C SER A 289 7.75 -2.34 8.10
N SER A 290 8.04 -2.31 9.41
CA SER A 290 7.14 -1.78 10.45
C SER A 290 7.88 -1.00 11.55
N ASN A 291 7.16 -0.10 12.22
CA ASN A 291 7.70 0.71 13.32
C ASN A 291 8.18 -0.17 14.48
N LEU A 292 7.45 -1.24 14.83
CA LEU A 292 7.86 -2.15 15.90
C LEU A 292 9.15 -2.89 15.54
N ARG A 293 9.26 -3.38 14.30
CA ARG A 293 10.47 -4.06 13.81
C ARG A 293 11.67 -3.10 13.81
N LEU A 294 11.46 -1.83 13.45
CA LEU A 294 12.47 -0.77 13.56
C LEU A 294 12.97 -0.59 14.99
N LEU A 295 12.07 -0.45 15.96
CA LEU A 295 12.41 -0.29 17.37
C LEU A 295 13.24 -1.48 17.88
N VAL A 296 12.76 -2.70 17.66
CA VAL A 296 13.44 -3.92 18.13
C VAL A 296 14.82 -4.06 17.50
N MET A 297 14.91 -3.95 16.17
CA MET A 297 16.18 -4.07 15.46
C MET A 297 17.18 -2.97 15.86
N PHE A 298 16.71 -1.75 16.09
CA PHE A 298 17.55 -0.66 16.58
C PHE A 298 18.19 -1.00 17.94
N PHE A 299 17.38 -1.33 18.95
CA PHE A 299 17.90 -1.60 20.30
C PHE A 299 18.82 -2.82 20.34
N VAL A 300 18.48 -3.89 19.63
CA VAL A 300 19.35 -5.07 19.54
C VAL A 300 20.68 -4.72 18.86
N SER A 301 20.66 -3.92 17.80
CA SER A 301 21.89 -3.53 17.09
C SER A 301 22.77 -2.59 17.93
N VAL A 302 22.16 -1.67 18.70
CA VAL A 302 22.88 -0.82 19.66
C VAL A 302 23.52 -1.66 20.75
N ALA A 303 22.81 -2.68 21.26
CA ALA A 303 23.37 -3.61 22.25
C ALA A 303 24.59 -4.35 21.71
N VAL A 304 24.59 -4.79 20.44
CA VAL A 304 25.76 -5.42 19.80
C VAL A 304 26.95 -4.47 19.72
N ALA A 305 26.74 -3.21 19.32
CA ALA A 305 27.81 -2.20 19.30
C ALA A 305 28.34 -1.89 20.72
N GLY A 306 27.46 -1.90 21.73
CA GLY A 306 27.84 -1.80 23.14
C GLY A 306 28.69 -2.99 23.59
N CYS A 307 28.27 -4.22 23.28
CA CYS A 307 29.04 -5.43 23.60
C CYS A 307 30.44 -5.40 22.96
N ASN A 308 30.55 -5.00 21.69
CA ASN A 308 31.84 -4.87 20.99
C ASN A 308 32.81 -3.91 21.68
N PHE A 309 32.30 -2.86 22.31
CA PHE A 309 33.12 -1.90 23.05
C PHE A 309 33.73 -2.49 24.34
N PHE A 310 32.98 -3.38 25.01
CA PHE A 310 33.39 -3.95 26.30
C PHE A 310 34.15 -5.28 26.20
N ILE A 311 34.13 -5.97 25.05
CA ILE A 311 34.89 -7.23 24.88
C ILE A 311 36.39 -6.90 24.81
N PRO A 312 37.23 -7.46 25.72
CA PRO A 312 38.65 -7.12 25.81
C PRO A 312 39.54 -7.85 24.78
N SER A 313 39.01 -8.85 24.07
CA SER A 313 39.75 -9.66 23.10
C SER A 313 39.40 -9.29 21.66
N THR A 314 40.39 -8.98 20.83
CA THR A 314 40.20 -8.67 19.41
C THR A 314 39.59 -9.87 18.65
N LEU A 315 40.05 -11.08 18.96
CA LEU A 315 39.48 -12.32 18.44
C LEU A 315 38.01 -12.47 18.90
N GLY A 316 37.71 -12.17 20.16
CA GLY A 316 36.35 -12.19 20.69
C GLY A 316 35.42 -11.24 19.94
N VAL A 317 35.88 -10.03 19.63
CA VAL A 317 35.11 -9.04 18.86
C VAL A 317 34.88 -9.48 17.42
N VAL A 318 35.89 -10.05 16.74
CA VAL A 318 35.72 -10.56 15.37
C VAL A 318 34.70 -11.70 15.33
N LEU A 319 34.84 -12.70 16.21
CA LEU A 319 33.92 -13.84 16.27
C LEU A 319 32.49 -13.41 16.61
N PHE A 320 32.34 -12.50 17.58
CA PHE A 320 31.04 -11.97 17.99
C PHE A 320 30.41 -11.10 16.90
N SER A 321 31.18 -10.21 16.27
CA SER A 321 30.69 -9.31 15.22
C SER A 321 30.29 -10.06 13.94
N VAL A 322 31.05 -11.07 13.52
CA VAL A 322 30.67 -11.93 12.38
C VAL A 322 29.39 -12.71 12.71
N SER A 323 29.29 -13.27 13.92
CA SER A 323 28.12 -14.04 14.34
C SER A 323 26.86 -13.19 14.42
N MET A 324 26.93 -12.06 15.13
CA MET A 324 25.78 -11.16 15.28
C MET A 324 25.47 -10.44 13.96
N GLY A 325 26.47 -10.09 13.16
CA GLY A 325 26.28 -9.51 11.83
C GLY A 325 25.49 -10.42 10.90
N PHE A 326 25.80 -11.72 10.88
CA PHE A 326 25.03 -12.71 10.13
C PHE A 326 23.61 -12.89 10.69
N LEU A 327 23.46 -13.13 12.01
CA LEU A 327 22.17 -13.38 12.64
C LEU A 327 21.19 -12.20 12.48
N LEU A 328 21.67 -10.96 12.63
CA LEU A 328 20.85 -9.76 12.46
C LEU A 328 20.55 -9.40 10.98
N SER A 329 21.20 -10.09 10.04
CA SER A 329 20.93 -9.97 8.60
C SER A 329 19.92 -11.00 8.10
N LEU A 330 19.55 -12.00 8.92
CA LEU A 330 18.51 -12.98 8.63
C LEU A 330 17.11 -12.46 8.99
N ASP A 331 16.07 -13.13 8.48
CA ASP A 331 14.69 -12.79 8.81
C ASP A 331 14.27 -13.39 10.16
N LEU A 332 14.49 -12.62 11.24
CA LEU A 332 14.17 -13.04 12.62
C LEU A 332 12.67 -13.29 12.84
N SER A 333 11.77 -12.77 11.97
CA SER A 333 10.33 -12.98 12.11
C SER A 333 9.91 -14.43 11.89
N GLN A 334 10.72 -15.22 11.19
CA GLN A 334 10.45 -16.64 10.98
C GLN A 334 10.82 -17.48 12.22
N ILE A 335 11.74 -17.01 13.05
CA ILE A 335 12.20 -17.73 14.25
C ILE A 335 11.09 -17.78 15.31
N SER A 336 10.29 -16.72 15.47
CA SER A 336 9.14 -16.75 16.38
C SER A 336 8.09 -17.78 15.96
N THR A 337 7.93 -18.01 14.65
CA THR A 337 7.00 -19.05 14.14
C THR A 337 7.48 -20.47 14.43
N LEU A 338 8.80 -20.69 14.48
CA LEU A 338 9.42 -21.95 14.91
C LEU A 338 9.27 -22.20 16.41
N CYS A 339 9.47 -21.18 17.25
CA CYS A 339 9.34 -21.30 18.70
C CYS A 339 7.87 -21.46 19.16
N CYS A 340 6.92 -20.86 18.44
CA CYS A 340 5.48 -20.97 18.75
C CYS A 340 4.82 -22.20 18.11
N ALA A 341 5.45 -22.85 17.12
CA ALA A 341 4.97 -24.10 16.56
C ALA A 341 5.47 -25.29 17.40
N GLY A 342 4.71 -25.65 18.44
CA GLY A 342 4.93 -26.90 19.17
C GLY A 342 4.98 -28.13 18.24
N PRO A 343 5.68 -29.21 18.63
CA PRO A 343 5.91 -30.37 17.76
C PRO A 343 4.57 -31.04 17.44
N ARG A 344 4.09 -30.88 16.20
CA ARG A 344 3.06 -31.77 15.66
C ARG A 344 3.76 -33.04 15.18
N PRO A 345 3.29 -34.24 15.57
CA PRO A 345 3.94 -35.48 15.19
C PRO A 345 3.86 -35.67 13.67
N ALA A 346 5.01 -36.02 13.08
CA ALA A 346 5.12 -36.42 11.69
C ALA A 346 4.41 -37.77 11.50
N SER A 347 3.30 -37.78 10.75
CA SER A 347 2.76 -39.01 10.17
C SER A 347 2.92 -38.95 8.65
N GLY A 348 3.72 -39.86 8.10
CA GLY A 348 3.93 -40.01 6.67
C GLY A 348 2.69 -40.53 5.92
N GLY A 349 2.62 -40.16 4.63
CA GLY A 349 1.96 -40.90 3.56
C GLY A 349 0.43 -40.99 3.57
N SER A 350 -0.25 -40.08 2.86
CA SER A 350 -1.04 -40.40 1.64
C SER A 350 -1.76 -39.13 1.15
N LEU A 351 -1.95 -39.02 -0.17
CA LEU A 351 -2.70 -37.95 -0.82
C LEU A 351 -4.12 -37.89 -0.26
N GLY A 352 -4.44 -36.81 0.46
CA GLY A 352 -5.77 -36.56 1.01
C GLY A 352 -6.01 -35.06 1.20
N ARG A 353 -6.69 -34.47 0.22
CA ARG A 353 -7.16 -33.08 0.14
C ARG A 353 -7.99 -32.73 1.39
N ARG A 354 -7.38 -32.12 2.42
CA ARG A 354 -8.12 -31.59 3.59
C ARG A 354 -8.67 -30.20 3.27
N ARG A 355 -9.99 -30.16 3.08
CA ARG A 355 -10.85 -28.97 2.91
C ARG A 355 -11.36 -28.57 4.30
N GLY A 356 -11.29 -27.28 4.65
CA GLY A 356 -11.90 -26.73 5.86
C GLY A 356 -10.93 -26.19 6.91
N ALA A 357 -10.13 -25.20 6.53
CA ALA A 357 -9.68 -24.16 7.45
C ALA A 357 -10.09 -22.83 6.83
N THR A 358 -10.69 -21.94 7.62
CA THR A 358 -10.87 -20.54 7.25
C THR A 358 -9.56 -20.00 6.70
N PRO A 359 -9.55 -19.27 5.56
CA PRO A 359 -8.33 -18.66 5.07
C PRO A 359 -7.89 -17.65 6.12
N SER A 360 -6.87 -18.00 6.90
CA SER A 360 -6.04 -17.01 7.57
C SER A 360 -5.61 -15.99 6.52
N PRO A 361 -5.63 -14.67 6.82
CA PRO A 361 -5.10 -13.68 5.88
C PRO A 361 -3.70 -14.13 5.42
N PRO A 362 -3.32 -13.93 4.15
CA PRO A 362 -2.05 -14.39 3.61
C PRO A 362 -0.90 -13.53 4.14
N GLY A 363 -0.69 -13.50 5.46
CA GLY A 363 0.41 -12.82 6.13
C GLY A 363 1.69 -13.65 6.16
N SER A 364 1.64 -14.93 5.80
CA SER A 364 2.82 -15.75 5.57
C SER A 364 2.57 -16.73 4.44
N PHE A 365 2.96 -16.36 3.22
CA PHE A 365 3.05 -17.30 2.12
C PHE A 365 4.17 -18.32 2.42
N GLY A 366 3.81 -19.40 3.12
CA GLY A 366 4.39 -20.74 2.96
C GLY A 366 5.84 -21.01 3.38
N TRP A 367 6.67 -20.01 3.70
CA TRP A 367 8.04 -20.25 4.12
C TRP A 367 8.12 -20.42 5.64
N ARG A 368 8.21 -21.69 6.06
CA ARG A 368 8.72 -22.06 7.38
C ARG A 368 10.16 -22.48 7.17
N LEU A 369 11.08 -21.82 7.87
CA LEU A 369 12.50 -22.13 7.87
C LEU A 369 12.69 -23.65 8.05
N GLY A 370 13.00 -24.34 6.95
CA GLY A 370 13.08 -25.80 6.94
C GLY A 370 14.32 -26.26 7.70
N CYS A 371 14.33 -27.50 8.21
CA CYS A 371 15.54 -28.04 8.84
C CYS A 371 16.77 -27.99 7.92
N ARG A 372 16.57 -28.10 6.60
CA ARG A 372 17.64 -27.98 5.59
C ARG A 372 18.20 -26.57 5.49
N GLU A 373 17.35 -25.55 5.47
CA GLU A 373 17.77 -24.13 5.46
C GLU A 373 18.44 -23.75 6.77
N ALA A 374 17.91 -24.22 7.90
CA ALA A 374 18.54 -24.03 9.21
C ALA A 374 19.95 -24.63 9.25
N LEU A 375 20.12 -25.86 8.74
CA LEU A 375 21.44 -26.51 8.64
C LEU A 375 22.38 -25.74 7.69
N LEU A 376 21.86 -25.21 6.58
CA LEU A 376 22.64 -24.41 5.64
C LEU A 376 23.10 -23.09 6.28
N TYR A 377 22.21 -22.36 6.97
CA TYR A 377 22.57 -21.13 7.67
C TYR A 377 23.55 -21.38 8.83
N LEU A 378 23.37 -22.47 9.59
CA LEU A 378 24.34 -22.89 10.61
C LEU A 378 25.69 -23.25 10.00
N GLY A 379 25.71 -23.94 8.86
CA GLY A 379 26.92 -24.25 8.11
C GLY A 379 27.65 -23.01 7.60
N LEU A 380 26.92 -22.06 7.02
CA LEU A 380 27.46 -20.77 6.57
C LEU A 380 28.03 -19.96 7.73
N LEU A 381 27.31 -19.89 8.85
CA LEU A 381 27.78 -19.22 10.06
C LEU A 381 29.07 -19.87 10.59
N ALA A 382 29.09 -21.21 10.71
CA ALA A 382 30.26 -21.94 11.17
C ALA A 382 31.47 -21.71 10.25
N ALA A 383 31.25 -21.72 8.93
CA ALA A 383 32.30 -21.44 7.95
C ALA A 383 32.84 -20.01 8.07
N ALA A 384 31.96 -19.01 8.18
CA ALA A 384 32.36 -17.60 8.29
C ALA A 384 33.11 -17.31 9.60
N VAL A 385 32.65 -17.89 10.70
CA VAL A 385 33.31 -17.76 12.02
C VAL A 385 34.65 -18.49 12.04
N ALA A 386 34.73 -19.69 11.45
CA ALA A 386 35.99 -20.44 11.33
C ALA A 386 37.00 -19.69 10.45
N GLU A 387 36.59 -19.19 9.29
CA GLU A 387 37.46 -18.40 8.41
C GLU A 387 37.98 -17.15 9.12
N ALA A 388 37.08 -16.32 9.66
CA ALA A 388 37.45 -15.08 10.34
C ALA A 388 38.36 -15.35 11.55
N GLY A 389 38.05 -16.38 12.33
CA GLY A 389 38.80 -16.77 13.52
C GLY A 389 40.20 -17.28 13.18
N LEU A 390 40.34 -18.17 12.20
CA LEU A 390 41.64 -18.70 11.79
C LEU A 390 42.51 -17.61 11.16
N LEU A 391 41.95 -16.79 10.28
CA LEU A 391 42.68 -15.67 9.67
C LEU A 391 43.16 -14.68 10.73
N HIS A 392 42.26 -14.25 11.63
CA HIS A 392 42.66 -13.32 12.70
C HIS A 392 43.68 -13.96 13.65
N HIS A 393 43.52 -15.23 14.04
CA HIS A 393 44.44 -15.90 14.94
C HIS A 393 45.85 -16.04 14.34
N PHE A 394 45.96 -16.52 13.10
CA PHE A 394 47.28 -16.76 12.47
C PHE A 394 47.97 -15.47 11.99
N LEU A 395 47.23 -14.38 11.77
CA LEU A 395 47.76 -13.13 11.26
C LEU A 395 47.89 -12.02 12.32
N ALA A 396 47.11 -12.08 13.41
CA ALA A 396 47.16 -11.10 14.51
C ALA A 396 47.94 -11.58 15.75
N ALA A 397 48.05 -12.90 16.01
CA ALA A 397 48.90 -13.39 17.09
C ALA A 397 50.35 -13.38 16.60
N ASP A 398 51.16 -12.41 17.02
CA ASP A 398 52.60 -12.31 16.71
C ASP A 398 53.38 -13.59 17.09
N PRO A 399 53.87 -14.41 16.13
CA PRO A 399 54.90 -15.39 16.42
C PRO A 399 56.23 -14.90 15.81
N PRO A 400 57.36 -14.97 16.53
CA PRO A 400 58.66 -14.48 16.04
C PRO A 400 59.29 -15.28 14.89
N GLN A 401 58.55 -16.20 14.22
CA GLN A 401 59.11 -17.19 13.30
C GLN A 401 58.45 -17.25 11.90
N SER A 402 57.44 -16.44 11.59
CA SER A 402 56.87 -16.39 10.22
C SER A 402 57.59 -15.35 9.33
N PRO A 403 57.93 -15.68 8.07
CA PRO A 403 58.69 -14.77 7.21
C PRO A 403 57.91 -13.48 6.93
N ALA A 404 58.56 -12.32 7.09
CA ALA A 404 57.96 -10.98 6.90
C ALA A 404 57.28 -10.78 5.52
N VAL A 405 57.65 -11.59 4.53
CA VAL A 405 57.17 -11.55 3.15
C VAL A 405 55.71 -12.01 3.01
N THR A 406 55.24 -13.01 3.77
CA THR A 406 53.82 -13.44 3.73
C THR A 406 52.90 -12.43 4.41
N ARG A 407 53.41 -11.68 5.40
CA ARG A 407 52.68 -10.69 6.21
C ARG A 407 52.21 -9.47 5.42
N GLN A 408 52.95 -9.05 4.40
CA GLN A 408 52.56 -7.95 3.51
C GLN A 408 51.76 -8.40 2.29
N ARG A 409 51.96 -9.64 1.81
CA ARG A 409 51.36 -10.12 0.56
C ARG A 409 49.88 -10.49 0.69
N LEU A 410 49.44 -11.05 1.81
CA LEU A 410 48.05 -11.52 1.96
C LEU A 410 46.98 -10.41 1.89
N PRO A 411 47.10 -9.26 2.60
CA PRO A 411 46.11 -8.17 2.47
C PRO A 411 46.11 -7.57 1.06
N ILE A 412 47.25 -7.59 0.36
CA ILE A 412 47.37 -7.16 -1.04
C ILE A 412 46.62 -8.14 -1.96
N ILE A 413 46.78 -9.46 -1.75
CA ILE A 413 46.05 -10.48 -2.52
C ILE A 413 44.54 -10.37 -2.28
N ALA A 414 44.10 -10.22 -1.02
CA ALA A 414 42.69 -10.01 -0.69
C ALA A 414 42.13 -8.73 -1.36
N SER A 415 42.93 -7.67 -1.42
CA SER A 415 42.58 -6.41 -2.10
C SER A 415 42.33 -6.60 -3.60
N TYR A 416 43.22 -7.32 -4.30
CA TYR A 416 43.02 -7.64 -5.74
C TYR A 416 41.84 -8.57 -5.97
N LEU A 417 41.60 -9.54 -5.06
CA LEU A 417 40.43 -10.41 -5.12
C LEU A 417 39.11 -9.63 -4.98
N LEU A 418 39.05 -8.66 -4.06
CA LEU A 418 37.86 -7.81 -3.91
C LEU A 418 37.58 -6.98 -5.16
N LEU A 419 38.63 -6.41 -5.79
CA LEU A 419 38.48 -5.65 -7.03
C LEU A 419 38.00 -6.53 -8.20
N SER A 420 38.53 -7.75 -8.32
CA SER A 420 38.10 -8.67 -9.39
C SER A 420 36.67 -9.18 -9.18
N LEU A 421 36.30 -9.52 -7.94
CA LEU A 421 34.93 -9.88 -7.58
C LEU A 421 33.96 -8.73 -7.85
N PHE A 422 34.32 -7.50 -7.50
CA PHE A 422 33.51 -6.31 -7.77
C PHE A 422 33.25 -6.15 -9.28
N LEU A 423 34.31 -6.16 -10.10
CA LEU A 423 34.20 -6.06 -11.55
C LEU A 423 33.34 -7.16 -12.16
N LEU A 424 33.51 -8.40 -11.71
CA LEU A 424 32.75 -9.54 -12.24
C LEU A 424 31.27 -9.47 -11.86
N CYS A 425 30.96 -9.16 -10.60
CA CYS A 425 29.57 -8.97 -10.15
C CYS A 425 28.90 -7.79 -10.88
N TRP A 426 29.61 -6.68 -11.05
CA TRP A 426 29.09 -5.50 -11.73
C TRP A 426 28.77 -5.78 -13.20
N VAL A 427 29.70 -6.40 -13.94
CA VAL A 427 29.50 -6.76 -15.35
C VAL A 427 28.35 -7.76 -15.53
N LEU A 428 28.29 -8.80 -14.70
CA LEU A 428 27.21 -9.81 -14.77
C LEU A 428 25.84 -9.20 -14.45
N GLY A 429 25.76 -8.29 -13.47
CA GLY A 429 24.51 -7.59 -13.14
C GLY A 429 24.02 -6.68 -14.27
N GLU A 430 24.91 -5.91 -14.90
CA GLU A 430 24.55 -5.01 -16.02
C GLU A 430 24.06 -5.78 -17.26
N ILE A 431 24.58 -6.99 -17.52
CA ILE A 431 24.18 -7.81 -18.68
C ILE A 431 22.77 -8.41 -18.52
N GLN A 432 22.22 -8.48 -17.30
CA GLN A 432 20.91 -9.12 -17.06
C GLN A 432 19.70 -8.19 -17.28
N GLY A 433 19.88 -6.88 -17.17
CA GLY A 433 18.81 -5.89 -17.29
C GLY A 433 18.47 -5.52 -18.74
N ALA A 434 17.27 -4.98 -18.99
CA ALA A 434 16.85 -4.51 -20.32
C ALA A 434 17.68 -3.33 -20.85
N TYR A 435 18.26 -2.54 -19.93
CA TYR A 435 19.15 -1.43 -20.25
C TYR A 435 20.45 -1.53 -19.44
N VAL A 436 21.52 -1.01 -20.02
CA VAL A 436 22.87 -0.94 -19.45
C VAL A 436 23.24 0.51 -19.13
N CYS A 437 24.19 0.71 -18.22
CA CYS A 437 24.72 2.01 -17.79
C CYS A 437 23.63 2.93 -17.22
N GLY A 438 22.82 2.41 -16.29
CA GLY A 438 21.78 3.21 -15.62
C GLY A 438 20.65 3.66 -16.53
N GLY A 439 20.31 2.85 -17.55
CA GLY A 439 19.16 3.09 -18.41
C GLY A 439 19.45 3.81 -19.72
N VAL A 440 20.71 4.08 -20.06
CA VAL A 440 21.08 4.90 -21.24
C VAL A 440 21.06 4.09 -22.53
N PHE A 441 21.60 2.87 -22.50
CA PHE A 441 21.73 2.02 -23.69
C PHE A 441 20.87 0.78 -23.57
N LEU A 442 20.16 0.43 -24.62
CA LEU A 442 19.37 -0.80 -24.68
C LEU A 442 20.30 -2.01 -24.77
N ASN A 443 20.06 -3.01 -23.93
CA ASN A 443 20.90 -4.20 -23.85
C ASN A 443 20.61 -5.15 -25.04
N PRO A 444 21.57 -5.43 -25.93
CA PRO A 444 21.38 -6.35 -27.05
C PRO A 444 21.28 -7.82 -26.60
N PHE A 445 21.76 -8.17 -25.39
CA PHE A 445 21.74 -9.53 -24.86
C PHE A 445 20.46 -9.86 -24.08
N TYR A 446 19.55 -8.90 -23.90
CA TYR A 446 18.30 -9.12 -23.19
C TYR A 446 17.30 -9.93 -24.03
N PRO A 447 16.82 -11.10 -23.57
CA PRO A 447 15.93 -11.93 -24.37
C PRO A 447 14.52 -11.32 -24.44
N ARG A 448 14.00 -11.19 -25.66
CA ARG A 448 12.66 -10.67 -25.93
C ARG A 448 11.72 -11.85 -26.22
N GLY A 449 10.83 -12.17 -25.28
CA GLY A 449 9.78 -13.20 -25.42
C GLY A 449 9.83 -14.33 -24.39
N ILE A 450 8.66 -14.91 -24.07
CA ILE A 450 8.44 -15.90 -23.00
C ILE A 450 9.30 -17.17 -23.19
N SER A 451 9.42 -17.68 -24.42
CA SER A 451 10.17 -18.92 -24.68
C SER A 451 11.69 -18.76 -24.52
N ASN A 452 12.21 -17.57 -24.86
CA ASN A 452 13.65 -17.27 -24.84
C ASN A 452 14.14 -16.82 -23.47
N GLN A 453 13.24 -16.31 -22.61
CA GLN A 453 13.56 -15.96 -21.23
C GLN A 453 13.97 -17.17 -20.38
N ASN A 454 13.48 -18.39 -20.66
CA ASN A 454 13.85 -19.54 -19.85
C ASN A 454 15.25 -20.11 -20.19
N LEU A 455 15.82 -19.82 -21.37
CA LEU A 455 17.00 -20.52 -21.90
C LEU A 455 18.32 -19.74 -21.73
N VAL A 456 18.30 -18.40 -21.83
CA VAL A 456 19.52 -17.56 -21.71
C VAL A 456 19.78 -17.13 -20.27
N TYR A 457 18.74 -17.05 -19.45
CA TYR A 457 18.85 -16.61 -18.06
C TYR A 457 19.35 -17.69 -17.09
N SER A 458 19.35 -18.99 -17.42
CA SER A 458 19.74 -20.01 -16.44
C SER A 458 21.20 -19.85 -16.01
N ASP A 459 22.13 -19.82 -16.97
CA ASP A 459 23.54 -20.03 -16.66
C ASP A 459 24.21 -18.79 -16.03
N ALA A 460 23.96 -17.59 -16.58
CA ALA A 460 24.51 -16.35 -16.02
C ALA A 460 23.94 -16.03 -14.63
N ASN A 461 22.68 -16.38 -14.36
CA ASN A 461 22.05 -16.17 -13.06
C ASN A 461 22.71 -17.05 -11.98
N TYR A 462 23.01 -18.32 -12.30
CA TYR A 462 23.72 -19.19 -11.36
C TYR A 462 25.11 -18.65 -11.01
N TRP A 463 25.84 -18.09 -11.98
CA TRP A 463 27.15 -17.48 -11.73
C TRP A 463 27.05 -16.24 -10.86
N LEU A 464 26.14 -15.32 -11.14
CA LEU A 464 25.96 -14.13 -10.31
C LEU A 464 25.55 -14.50 -8.89
N LEU A 465 24.58 -15.41 -8.74
CA LEU A 465 24.13 -15.90 -7.44
C LEU A 465 25.27 -16.55 -6.64
N PHE A 466 26.10 -17.36 -7.30
CA PHE A 466 27.28 -17.96 -6.69
C PHE A 466 28.27 -16.90 -6.22
N LEU A 467 28.59 -15.92 -7.06
CA LEU A 467 29.54 -14.84 -6.72
C LEU A 467 29.03 -13.97 -5.58
N ILE A 468 27.75 -13.61 -5.58
CA ILE A 468 27.10 -12.87 -4.48
C ILE A 468 27.15 -13.67 -3.18
N SER A 469 27.02 -15.01 -3.26
CA SER A 469 27.09 -15.89 -2.08
C SER A 469 28.52 -16.07 -1.55
N VAL A 470 29.55 -16.00 -2.40
CA VAL A 470 30.97 -16.15 -2.02
C VAL A 470 31.59 -14.82 -1.57
N SER A 471 31.14 -13.69 -2.12
CA SER A 471 31.67 -12.36 -1.80
C SER A 471 31.75 -12.02 -0.30
N PRO A 472 30.79 -12.42 0.58
CA PRO A 472 30.86 -12.10 1.99
C PRO A 472 32.08 -12.68 2.69
N PHE A 473 32.50 -13.90 2.33
CA PHE A 473 33.68 -14.55 2.90
C PHE A 473 34.97 -13.78 2.59
N ALA A 474 35.15 -13.36 1.33
CA ALA A 474 36.30 -12.52 0.94
C ALA A 474 36.32 -11.16 1.69
N MET A 475 35.14 -10.55 1.90
CA MET A 475 35.01 -9.30 2.66
C MET A 475 35.30 -9.49 4.15
N ILE A 476 34.81 -10.58 4.76
CA ILE A 476 35.10 -10.95 6.16
C ILE A 476 36.59 -11.23 6.34
N ALA A 477 37.21 -11.96 5.41
CA ALA A 477 38.65 -12.19 5.41
C ALA A 477 39.42 -10.87 5.43
N TYR A 478 39.08 -9.93 4.56
CA TYR A 478 39.70 -8.59 4.54
C TYR A 478 39.53 -7.86 5.88
N LEU A 479 38.30 -7.77 6.41
CA LEU A 479 38.00 -7.07 7.68
C LEU A 479 38.69 -7.71 8.89
N SER A 480 38.77 -9.04 8.94
CA SER A 480 39.40 -9.78 10.05
C SER A 480 40.91 -9.55 10.15
N THR A 481 41.56 -9.11 9.07
CA THR A 481 43.00 -8.80 9.02
C THR A 481 43.34 -7.34 9.29
N ASP A 482 42.35 -6.49 9.55
CA ASP A 482 42.58 -5.06 9.73
C ASP A 482 43.29 -4.73 11.06
N LYS A 483 44.31 -3.89 10.99
CA LYS A 483 45.07 -3.40 12.15
C LYS A 483 44.24 -2.53 13.07
N SER A 484 43.20 -1.86 12.55
CA SER A 484 42.35 -0.98 13.37
C SER A 484 41.54 -1.73 14.45
N LEU A 485 41.43 -3.06 14.35
CA LEU A 485 40.87 -3.93 15.39
C LEU A 485 41.63 -3.86 16.72
N GLN A 486 42.87 -3.36 16.76
CA GLN A 486 43.62 -3.21 18.02
C GLN A 486 43.11 -2.04 18.89
N TRP A 487 42.32 -1.12 18.33
CA TRP A 487 41.87 0.12 18.98
C TRP A 487 40.36 0.17 19.25
N LEU A 488 39.74 -1.00 19.48
CA LEU A 488 38.28 -1.20 19.61
C LEU A 488 37.62 -0.45 20.78
N HIS A 489 38.39 0.01 21.77
CA HIS A 489 37.89 0.81 22.89
C HIS A 489 37.49 2.24 22.49
N THR A 490 37.53 2.59 21.20
CA THR A 490 36.95 3.82 20.69
C THR A 490 35.54 3.57 20.19
N ALA A 491 34.57 4.35 20.65
CA ALA A 491 33.15 4.18 20.27
C ALA A 491 32.94 4.18 18.75
N SER A 492 33.67 5.01 18.00
CA SER A 492 33.58 5.09 16.53
C SER A 492 34.02 3.81 15.83
N LEU A 493 35.09 3.17 16.30
CA LEU A 493 35.58 1.90 15.75
C LEU A 493 34.65 0.74 16.12
N SER A 494 34.14 0.70 17.36
CA SER A 494 33.16 -0.32 17.76
C SER A 494 31.92 -0.29 16.86
N VAL A 495 31.32 0.89 16.68
CA VAL A 495 30.16 1.09 15.79
C VAL A 495 30.52 0.77 14.34
N GLY A 496 31.68 1.26 13.86
CA GLY A 496 32.18 1.00 12.52
C GLY A 496 32.33 -0.50 12.21
N PHE A 497 32.87 -1.29 13.14
CA PHE A 497 33.05 -2.73 12.95
C PHE A 497 31.73 -3.50 13.06
N THR A 498 30.84 -3.11 13.98
CA THR A 498 29.46 -3.67 14.02
C THR A 498 28.76 -3.48 12.68
N ARG A 499 28.85 -2.28 12.09
CA ARG A 499 28.34 -2.00 10.75
C ARG A 499 29.03 -2.85 9.69
N ALA A 500 30.36 -2.81 9.62
CA ALA A 500 31.12 -3.44 8.54
C ALA A 500 30.85 -4.95 8.45
N PHE A 501 30.88 -5.67 9.57
CA PHE A 501 30.60 -7.12 9.58
C PHE A 501 29.14 -7.46 9.29
N ARG A 502 28.19 -6.55 9.56
CA ARG A 502 26.78 -6.76 9.23
C ARG A 502 26.45 -6.47 7.76
N VAL A 503 26.89 -5.32 7.23
CA VAL A 503 26.54 -4.89 5.87
C VAL A 503 27.03 -5.87 4.81
N VAL A 504 28.14 -6.56 5.08
CA VAL A 504 28.67 -7.65 4.25
C VAL A 504 27.61 -8.73 3.94
N TRP A 505 26.72 -9.01 4.89
CA TRP A 505 25.58 -9.93 4.71
C TRP A 505 24.31 -9.20 4.27
N GLN A 506 24.02 -8.04 4.88
CA GLN A 506 22.79 -7.30 4.64
C GLN A 506 22.65 -6.80 3.19
N ASN A 507 23.74 -6.28 2.61
CA ASN A 507 23.80 -5.80 1.23
C ASN A 507 25.24 -5.95 0.70
N SER A 508 25.55 -7.16 0.22
CA SER A 508 26.89 -7.53 -0.25
C SER A 508 27.36 -6.72 -1.46
N GLU A 509 26.46 -6.36 -2.39
CA GLU A 509 26.76 -5.55 -3.58
C GLU A 509 27.33 -4.17 -3.18
N GLU A 510 26.61 -3.44 -2.34
CA GLU A 510 27.04 -2.10 -1.86
C GLU A 510 28.27 -2.19 -0.95
N SER A 511 28.37 -3.23 -0.11
CA SER A 511 29.55 -3.46 0.72
C SER A 511 30.79 -3.68 -0.13
N LEU A 512 30.67 -4.47 -1.20
CA LEU A 512 31.76 -4.80 -2.09
C LEU A 512 32.24 -3.56 -2.86
N LEU A 513 31.31 -2.71 -3.32
CA LEU A 513 31.63 -1.39 -3.89
C LEU A 513 32.40 -0.52 -2.88
N GLN A 514 31.91 -0.40 -1.64
CA GLN A 514 32.56 0.42 -0.61
C GLN A 514 34.00 -0.06 -0.32
N MET A 515 34.20 -1.38 -0.19
CA MET A 515 35.54 -1.96 0.02
C MET A 515 36.44 -1.79 -1.20
N ALA A 516 35.92 -1.98 -2.42
CA ALA A 516 36.66 -1.75 -3.66
C ALA A 516 37.17 -0.30 -3.75
N VAL A 517 36.35 0.69 -3.37
CA VAL A 517 36.76 2.10 -3.32
C VAL A 517 37.86 2.34 -2.28
N VAL A 518 37.73 1.81 -1.06
CA VAL A 518 38.80 1.93 -0.04
C VAL A 518 40.11 1.33 -0.54
N VAL A 519 40.04 0.14 -1.13
CA VAL A 519 41.20 -0.55 -1.69
C VAL A 519 41.82 0.26 -2.83
N ALA A 520 41.02 0.76 -3.77
CA ALA A 520 41.49 1.56 -4.89
C ALA A 520 42.18 2.86 -4.43
N VAL A 521 41.62 3.55 -3.43
CA VAL A 521 42.24 4.75 -2.83
C VAL A 521 43.59 4.41 -2.20
N ARG A 522 43.69 3.29 -1.47
CA ARG A 522 44.96 2.83 -0.86
C ARG A 522 45.99 2.45 -1.92
N LEU A 523 45.59 1.77 -2.99
CA LEU A 523 46.49 1.42 -4.10
C LEU A 523 46.95 2.66 -4.87
N ALA A 524 46.08 3.66 -5.05
CA ALA A 524 46.41 4.91 -5.73
C ALA A 524 47.36 5.80 -4.89
N ALA A 525 47.23 5.77 -3.56
CA ALA A 525 48.12 6.49 -2.65
C ALA A 525 49.55 5.90 -2.63
N GLY A 526 49.73 4.62 -2.96
CA GLY A 526 51.03 3.96 -3.05
C GLY A 526 51.80 4.03 -1.73
N GLU A 527 52.99 4.66 -1.73
CA GLU A 527 53.80 4.90 -0.52
C GLU A 527 53.45 6.21 0.21
N ALA A 528 52.65 7.09 -0.40
CA ALA A 528 52.24 8.34 0.24
C ALA A 528 51.13 8.05 1.26
N ALA A 529 51.47 8.06 2.55
CA ALA A 529 50.47 7.95 3.61
C ALA A 529 49.50 9.14 3.55
N LEU A 530 48.20 8.87 3.68
CA LEU A 530 47.16 9.89 3.84
C LEU A 530 46.83 9.97 5.32
N PRO A 531 47.60 10.69 6.16
CA PRO A 531 47.57 10.55 7.61
C PRO A 531 46.20 10.83 8.21
N ALA A 532 45.42 11.75 7.64
CA ALA A 532 44.06 12.02 8.10
C ALA A 532 43.08 10.87 7.78
N TRP A 533 43.20 10.28 6.59
CA TRP A 533 42.35 9.16 6.15
C TRP A 533 42.70 7.88 6.90
N ASP A 534 44.00 7.55 6.98
CA ASP A 534 44.49 6.32 7.59
C ASP A 534 44.25 6.26 9.12
N ARG A 535 44.25 7.41 9.80
CA ARG A 535 43.93 7.51 11.24
C ARG A 535 42.50 7.12 11.60
N LEU A 536 41.55 7.23 10.67
CA LEU A 536 40.14 6.89 10.92
C LEU A 536 39.93 5.39 11.15
N GLY A 537 40.79 4.55 10.57
CA GLY A 537 40.60 3.10 10.53
C GLY A 537 39.60 2.65 9.47
N THR A 538 39.78 1.43 8.93
CA THR A 538 38.99 0.93 7.79
C THR A 538 37.49 0.90 8.08
N ALA A 539 37.11 0.55 9.31
CA ALA A 539 35.71 0.45 9.71
C ALA A 539 34.97 1.81 9.64
N VAL A 540 35.61 2.89 10.09
CA VAL A 540 35.06 4.25 10.01
C VAL A 540 35.13 4.78 8.57
N GLN A 541 36.19 4.47 7.82
CA GLN A 541 36.28 4.79 6.38
C GLN A 541 35.09 4.20 5.61
N LEU A 542 34.74 2.93 5.84
CA LEU A 542 33.59 2.27 5.20
C LEU A 542 32.25 2.89 5.63
N LEU A 543 32.10 3.29 6.90
CA LEU A 543 30.91 4.00 7.38
C LEU A 543 30.73 5.34 6.66
N LEU A 544 31.79 6.15 6.59
CA LEU A 544 31.77 7.46 5.92
C LEU A 544 31.53 7.32 4.42
N LEU A 545 32.17 6.35 3.76
CA LEU A 545 31.94 6.08 2.34
C LEU A 545 30.52 5.59 2.06
N GLY A 546 29.96 4.74 2.92
CA GLY A 546 28.57 4.32 2.79
C GLY A 546 27.59 5.49 2.91
N LEU A 547 27.81 6.38 3.88
CA LEU A 547 27.00 7.59 4.02
C LEU A 547 27.16 8.51 2.79
N LEU A 548 28.40 8.79 2.38
CA LEU A 548 28.70 9.66 1.24
C LEU A 548 28.13 9.12 -0.07
N SER A 549 28.28 7.81 -0.32
CA SER A 549 27.73 7.14 -1.51
C SER A 549 26.22 7.32 -1.58
N ASP A 550 25.51 7.09 -0.47
CA ASP A 550 24.07 7.32 -0.40
C ASP A 550 23.71 8.80 -0.67
N ARG A 551 24.41 9.77 -0.06
CA ARG A 551 24.15 11.20 -0.33
C ARG A 551 24.38 11.57 -1.78
N VAL A 552 25.41 11.02 -2.42
CA VAL A 552 25.70 11.25 -3.84
C VAL A 552 24.60 10.65 -4.71
N VAL A 553 24.17 9.41 -4.45
CA VAL A 553 23.08 8.77 -5.20
C VAL A 553 21.76 9.54 -5.04
N GLN A 554 21.47 10.02 -3.83
CA GLN A 554 20.30 10.86 -3.56
C GLN A 554 20.40 12.21 -4.28
N PHE A 555 21.58 12.85 -4.27
CA PHE A 555 21.82 14.10 -4.98
C PHE A 555 21.61 13.94 -6.49
N LEU A 556 22.19 12.89 -7.10
CA LEU A 556 22.03 12.62 -8.52
C LEU A 556 20.57 12.30 -8.89
N SER A 557 19.85 11.56 -8.03
CA SER A 557 18.43 11.24 -8.25
C SER A 557 17.53 12.47 -8.17
N LYS A 558 17.77 13.35 -7.19
CA LYS A 558 17.08 14.65 -7.04
C LYS A 558 17.43 15.63 -8.15
N LEU A 559 18.69 15.64 -8.61
CA LEU A 559 19.11 16.43 -9.76
C LEU A 559 18.42 15.95 -11.04
N LYS A 560 18.39 14.64 -11.30
CA LYS A 560 17.66 14.07 -12.43
C LYS A 560 16.18 14.44 -12.37
N PHE A 561 15.56 14.35 -11.20
CA PHE A 561 14.16 14.72 -11.00
C PHE A 561 13.89 16.21 -11.26
N SER A 562 14.68 17.11 -10.67
CA SER A 562 14.52 18.56 -10.86
C SER A 562 14.74 18.98 -12.32
N LEU A 563 15.75 18.43 -12.99
CA LEU A 563 15.99 18.65 -14.42
C LEU A 563 14.83 18.14 -15.27
N ALA A 564 14.28 16.97 -14.94
CA ALA A 564 13.16 16.41 -15.69
C ALA A 564 11.93 17.33 -15.59
N VAL A 565 11.57 17.81 -14.39
CA VAL A 565 10.46 18.77 -14.18
C VAL A 565 10.73 20.11 -14.89
N LEU A 566 11.97 20.61 -14.86
CA LEU A 566 12.35 21.83 -15.57
C LEU A 566 12.15 21.68 -17.08
N VAL A 567 12.65 20.60 -17.68
CA VAL A 567 12.52 20.34 -19.12
C VAL A 567 11.06 20.15 -19.51
N THR A 568 10.31 19.34 -18.77
CA THR A 568 8.92 19.02 -19.08
C THR A 568 7.99 20.21 -18.90
N SER A 569 8.31 21.16 -18.01
CA SER A 569 7.56 22.41 -17.87
C SER A 569 7.49 23.25 -19.15
N TRP A 570 8.44 23.06 -20.08
CA TRP A 570 8.46 23.72 -21.39
C TRP A 570 8.03 22.81 -22.54
N THR A 571 8.45 21.54 -22.53
CA THR A 571 8.20 20.60 -23.63
C THR A 571 6.77 20.07 -23.64
N GLU A 572 6.16 19.87 -22.46
CA GLU A 572 4.81 19.33 -22.35
C GLU A 572 3.74 20.43 -22.44
N LYS A 573 2.83 20.28 -23.41
CA LYS A 573 1.80 21.29 -23.69
C LYS A 573 0.86 21.53 -22.51
N LYS A 574 0.51 20.49 -21.74
CA LYS A 574 -0.37 20.59 -20.56
C LYS A 574 0.31 21.29 -19.37
N GLN A 575 1.62 21.19 -19.25
CA GLN A 575 2.40 21.79 -18.15
C GLN A 575 2.87 23.22 -18.44
N ARG A 576 2.89 23.60 -19.72
CA ARG A 576 3.38 24.90 -20.17
C ARG A 576 2.39 26.04 -19.89
N ARG A 577 2.57 26.69 -18.74
CA ARG A 577 1.83 27.90 -18.32
C ARG A 577 2.38 29.18 -18.97
N GLN A 578 1.62 30.27 -18.94
CA GLN A 578 2.10 31.58 -19.40
C GLN A 578 3.41 32.02 -18.72
N ALA A 579 3.51 31.78 -17.41
CA ALA A 579 4.68 32.13 -16.61
C ALA A 579 5.85 31.14 -16.74
N ALA A 580 5.74 30.05 -17.51
CA ALA A 580 6.77 29.00 -17.58
C ALA A 580 8.13 29.55 -18.03
N GLY A 581 8.16 30.46 -19.02
CA GLY A 581 9.39 31.12 -19.46
C GLY A 581 10.04 31.97 -18.36
N ALA A 582 9.24 32.68 -17.58
CA ALA A 582 9.73 33.48 -16.46
C ALA A 582 10.26 32.60 -15.31
N LEU A 583 9.57 31.49 -14.99
CA LEU A 583 10.03 30.52 -14.00
C LEU A 583 11.35 29.84 -14.42
N LEU A 584 11.52 29.52 -15.69
CA LEU A 584 12.77 28.97 -16.21
C LEU A 584 13.91 29.99 -16.16
N ALA A 585 13.64 31.25 -16.54
CA ALA A 585 14.61 32.33 -16.41
C ALA A 585 15.01 32.57 -14.94
N LEU A 586 14.04 32.54 -14.02
CA LEU A 586 14.28 32.66 -12.58
C LEU A 586 15.17 31.52 -12.09
N ASN A 587 14.84 30.26 -12.40
CA ASN A 587 15.65 29.10 -12.02
C ASN A 587 17.06 29.13 -12.63
N ALA A 588 17.21 29.63 -13.87
CA ALA A 588 18.52 29.81 -14.48
C ALA A 588 19.36 30.87 -13.72
N SER A 589 18.74 32.01 -13.38
CA SER A 589 19.39 33.09 -12.63
C SER A 589 19.72 32.70 -11.18
N LEU A 590 18.86 31.91 -10.54
CA LEU A 590 19.00 31.41 -9.17
C LEU A 590 19.52 29.97 -9.13
N SER A 591 20.22 29.52 -10.17
CA SER A 591 20.73 28.15 -10.26
C SER A 591 21.63 27.73 -9.09
N PRO A 592 22.48 28.60 -8.49
CA PRO A 592 23.22 28.23 -7.28
C PRO A 592 22.30 27.95 -6.08
N LEU A 593 21.20 28.69 -5.96
CA LEU A 593 20.21 28.49 -4.90
C LEU A 593 19.43 27.19 -5.11
N LEU A 594 19.02 26.89 -6.35
CA LEU A 594 18.37 25.62 -6.68
C LEU A 594 19.31 24.44 -6.36
N LEU A 595 20.58 24.54 -6.74
CA LEU A 595 21.57 23.52 -6.43
C LEU A 595 21.76 23.38 -4.92
N ALA A 596 21.80 24.49 -4.17
CA ALA A 596 21.87 24.47 -2.70
C ALA A 596 20.65 23.78 -2.07
N VAL A 597 19.44 24.01 -2.59
CA VAL A 597 18.21 23.31 -2.17
C VAL A 597 18.31 21.81 -2.43
N VAL A 598 18.79 21.40 -3.61
CA VAL A 598 18.97 19.98 -3.96
C VAL A 598 20.04 19.32 -3.06
N VAL A 599 21.17 20.00 -2.82
CA VAL A 599 22.23 19.52 -1.92
C VAL A 599 21.70 19.39 -0.49
N LEU A 600 21.01 20.41 0.02
CA LEU A 600 20.47 20.40 1.38
C LEU A 600 19.43 19.28 1.57
N SER A 601 18.55 19.08 0.58
CA SER A 601 17.59 17.98 0.56
C SER A 601 18.29 16.61 0.54
N ALA A 602 19.38 16.44 -0.20
CA ALA A 602 20.17 15.20 -0.21
C ALA A 602 20.89 14.95 1.13
N LEU A 603 21.50 16.00 1.72
CA LEU A 603 22.17 15.93 3.01
C LEU A 603 21.21 15.51 4.13
N LEU A 604 20.00 16.07 4.14
CA LEU A 604 18.96 15.77 5.13
C LEU A 604 18.20 14.46 4.86
N ALA A 605 18.51 13.72 3.79
CA ALA A 605 17.72 12.58 3.32
C ALA A 605 16.24 12.93 3.03
N ALA A 606 15.92 14.21 2.87
CA ALA A 606 14.56 14.70 2.81
C ALA A 606 14.07 14.74 1.36
N PRO A 607 12.75 14.58 1.10
CA PRO A 607 12.20 14.66 -0.25
C PRO A 607 12.34 16.07 -0.83
N LEU A 608 12.55 16.16 -2.15
CA LEU A 608 12.49 17.43 -2.88
C LEU A 608 11.04 17.70 -3.31
N LEU A 609 10.42 18.73 -2.76
CA LEU A 609 8.99 19.01 -2.94
C LEU A 609 8.78 19.95 -4.15
N PRO A 610 8.17 19.49 -5.26
CA PRO A 610 7.82 20.35 -6.40
C PRO A 610 6.47 21.04 -6.13
N LEU A 611 6.49 22.31 -5.69
CA LEU A 611 5.27 23.01 -5.30
C LEU A 611 4.24 23.03 -6.43
N PHE A 612 3.07 22.42 -6.20
CA PHE A 612 2.02 22.31 -7.20
C PHE A 612 2.47 21.72 -8.55
N THR A 613 3.51 20.87 -8.54
CA THR A 613 4.18 20.33 -9.74
C THR A 613 4.82 21.37 -10.67
N LEU A 614 5.01 22.60 -10.19
CA LEU A 614 5.80 23.62 -10.88
C LEU A 614 7.29 23.39 -10.70
N PRO A 615 8.15 23.99 -11.56
CA PRO A 615 9.60 24.01 -11.36
C PRO A 615 10.01 24.97 -10.23
N VAL A 616 9.37 24.84 -9.06
CA VAL A 616 9.69 25.57 -7.83
C VAL A 616 9.83 24.52 -6.74
N PHE A 617 11.05 24.38 -6.21
CA PHE A 617 11.39 23.29 -5.31
C PHE A 617 11.63 23.79 -3.89
N LEU A 618 11.03 23.11 -2.93
CA LEU A 618 11.32 23.27 -1.50
C LEU A 618 11.95 22.00 -0.94
N VAL A 619 12.72 22.15 0.13
CA VAL A 619 13.20 21.02 0.93
C VAL A 619 12.05 20.56 1.82
N GLY A 620 11.53 19.35 1.58
CA GLY A 620 10.56 18.74 2.50
C GLY A 620 11.24 18.34 3.82
N PHE A 621 10.49 17.81 4.77
CA PHE A 621 11.05 17.38 6.04
C PHE A 621 11.64 15.95 5.98
N PRO A 622 12.71 15.66 6.76
CA PRO A 622 13.24 14.30 6.91
C PRO A 622 12.18 13.33 7.47
N ARG A 623 12.03 12.16 6.83
CA ARG A 623 11.06 11.13 7.23
C ARG A 623 11.52 9.73 6.80
N PRO A 624 11.05 8.65 7.45
CA PRO A 624 11.41 7.28 7.09
C PRO A 624 11.18 6.96 5.62
N GLN A 625 11.93 6.03 5.05
CA GLN A 625 11.82 5.69 3.61
C GLN A 625 10.42 5.19 3.21
N ARG A 626 9.70 4.52 4.12
CA ARG A 626 8.29 4.14 3.93
C ARG A 626 7.37 5.33 3.65
N SER A 627 7.82 6.55 3.98
CA SER A 627 7.14 7.84 3.77
C SER A 627 5.86 8.07 4.57
N TRP A 628 5.16 7.00 4.99
CA TRP A 628 3.87 7.09 5.68
C TRP A 628 3.89 6.45 7.08
N PRO A 629 3.14 7.00 8.04
CA PRO A 629 3.02 6.45 9.40
C PRO A 629 2.14 5.19 9.47
N GLY A 630 1.21 5.05 8.52
CA GLY A 630 0.20 3.98 8.49
C GLY A 630 0.79 2.57 8.39
N GLN A 631 -0.04 1.58 8.71
CA GLN A 631 0.32 0.18 8.48
C GLN A 631 0.32 -0.10 6.98
N VAL A 632 1.33 -0.83 6.52
CA VAL A 632 1.42 -1.32 5.15
C VAL A 632 0.25 -2.28 4.89
N GLY A 633 -0.47 -2.09 3.78
CA GLY A 633 -1.62 -2.93 3.43
C GLY A 633 -2.97 -2.21 3.48
N THR A 634 -2.99 -0.91 3.80
CA THR A 634 -4.20 -0.09 3.72
C THR A 634 -4.56 0.21 2.27
N ALA A 635 -5.83 -0.01 1.91
CA ALA A 635 -6.35 0.14 0.56
C ALA A 635 -7.83 0.58 0.60
N CYS A 636 -8.34 1.01 -0.54
CA CYS A 636 -9.75 1.33 -0.79
C CYS A 636 -10.36 0.20 -1.66
N PRO A 637 -10.72 -0.95 -1.07
CA PRO A 637 -11.07 -2.14 -1.83
C PRO A 637 -12.28 -1.93 -2.74
N CYS A 638 -12.17 -2.36 -3.98
CA CYS A 638 -13.24 -2.42 -4.97
C CYS A 638 -13.44 -3.86 -5.50
N PRO A 639 -14.47 -4.16 -6.30
CA PRO A 639 -14.69 -5.51 -6.84
C PRO A 639 -13.49 -6.08 -7.60
N ASP A 640 -12.69 -5.24 -8.28
CA ASP A 640 -11.51 -5.70 -9.02
C ASP A 640 -10.29 -5.99 -8.14
N SER A 641 -10.32 -5.63 -6.85
CA SER A 641 -9.24 -5.90 -5.89
C SER A 641 -8.90 -7.39 -5.76
N ILE A 642 -9.89 -8.28 -5.99
CA ILE A 642 -9.71 -9.73 -5.93
C ILE A 642 -8.71 -10.26 -6.95
N PHE A 643 -8.63 -9.63 -8.12
CA PHE A 643 -7.73 -10.05 -9.17
C PHE A 643 -6.29 -9.68 -8.83
N TYR A 644 -6.10 -8.51 -8.20
CA TYR A 644 -4.80 -8.12 -7.65
C TYR A 644 -4.41 -9.00 -6.47
N GLN A 645 -5.37 -9.41 -5.64
CA GLN A 645 -5.14 -10.37 -4.57
C GLN A 645 -4.66 -11.72 -5.12
N GLN A 646 -5.31 -12.27 -6.16
CA GLN A 646 -4.87 -13.50 -6.83
C GLN A 646 -3.48 -13.32 -7.48
N MET A 647 -3.31 -12.27 -8.28
CA MET A 647 -2.07 -11.96 -8.97
C MET A 647 -0.89 -11.76 -8.02
N SER A 648 -1.10 -11.18 -6.82
CA SER A 648 -0.03 -10.87 -5.87
C SER A 648 0.81 -12.10 -5.49
N GLY A 649 0.18 -13.27 -5.36
CA GLY A 649 0.88 -14.52 -5.03
C GLY A 649 1.75 -15.01 -6.19
N SER A 650 1.20 -15.02 -7.40
CA SER A 650 1.93 -15.41 -8.62
C SER A 650 3.06 -14.44 -8.96
N LEU A 651 2.78 -13.13 -8.82
CA LEU A 651 3.74 -12.06 -9.02
C LEU A 651 4.87 -12.13 -7.98
N ALA A 652 4.58 -12.44 -6.72
CA ALA A 652 5.61 -12.66 -5.70
C ALA A 652 6.59 -13.79 -6.07
N VAL A 653 6.08 -14.89 -6.64
CA VAL A 653 6.92 -16.00 -7.13
C VAL A 653 7.77 -15.57 -8.33
N ALA A 654 7.18 -14.81 -9.27
CA ALA A 654 7.90 -14.30 -10.43
C ALA A 654 8.97 -13.27 -10.04
N LEU A 655 8.64 -12.35 -9.13
CA LEU A 655 9.56 -11.38 -8.55
C LEU A 655 10.71 -12.09 -7.86
N ARG A 656 10.45 -13.10 -7.03
CA ARG A 656 11.51 -13.90 -6.41
C ARG A 656 12.54 -14.40 -7.44
N ARG A 657 12.09 -14.95 -8.57
CA ARG A 657 12.98 -15.43 -9.64
C ARG A 657 13.73 -14.27 -10.31
N GLY A 658 13.04 -13.17 -10.59
CA GLY A 658 13.64 -11.96 -11.19
C GLY A 658 14.67 -11.28 -10.28
N LEU A 659 14.43 -11.26 -8.97
CA LEU A 659 15.32 -10.73 -7.94
C LEU A 659 16.56 -11.62 -7.78
N ALA A 660 16.38 -12.94 -7.64
CA ALA A 660 17.48 -13.90 -7.55
C ALA A 660 18.37 -13.90 -8.81
N GLY A 661 17.75 -13.66 -9.97
CA GLY A 661 18.44 -13.57 -11.26
C GLY A 661 18.98 -12.18 -11.63
N GLY A 662 18.94 -11.19 -10.72
CA GLY A 662 19.48 -9.84 -10.96
C GLY A 662 18.81 -9.00 -12.07
N ALA A 663 17.73 -9.50 -12.69
CA ALA A 663 17.04 -8.86 -13.82
C ALA A 663 16.41 -7.49 -13.47
N LEU A 664 16.15 -7.24 -12.19
CA LEU A 664 15.60 -5.97 -11.68
C LEU A 664 16.69 -4.94 -11.31
N GLY A 665 17.98 -5.28 -11.54
CA GLY A 665 19.13 -4.46 -11.18
C GLY A 665 19.38 -4.40 -9.67
N SER A 666 20.21 -3.44 -9.23
CA SER A 666 20.50 -3.26 -7.81
C SER A 666 19.27 -2.76 -7.05
N LEU A 667 18.82 -3.57 -6.10
CA LEU A 667 17.62 -3.32 -5.30
C LEU A 667 17.99 -2.64 -3.99
N SER A 668 17.60 -1.38 -3.86
CA SER A 668 17.63 -0.67 -2.59
C SER A 668 16.23 -0.63 -1.96
N PRO A 669 16.11 -0.83 -0.64
CA PRO A 669 14.91 -0.46 0.10
C PRO A 669 14.47 0.97 -0.25
N GLY A 670 13.16 1.20 -0.32
CA GLY A 670 12.57 2.46 -0.81
C GLY A 670 12.49 2.57 -2.34
N SER A 671 12.98 1.59 -3.11
CA SER A 671 12.77 1.56 -4.57
C SER A 671 11.32 1.22 -4.93
N HIS A 672 10.82 1.87 -5.99
CA HIS A 672 9.48 1.69 -6.52
C HIS A 672 9.54 1.11 -7.95
N PHE A 673 8.68 0.16 -8.24
CA PHE A 673 8.49 -0.42 -9.56
C PHE A 673 7.03 -0.32 -9.98
N LEU A 674 6.81 -0.07 -11.27
CA LEU A 674 5.51 -0.08 -11.90
C LEU A 674 5.45 -1.26 -12.86
N GLY A 675 4.45 -2.10 -12.65
CA GLY A 675 4.10 -3.22 -13.50
C GLY A 675 2.88 -2.91 -14.34
N ARG A 676 2.99 -3.16 -15.65
CA ARG A 676 1.92 -2.98 -16.62
C ARG A 676 1.58 -4.32 -17.26
N PHE A 677 0.28 -4.58 -17.37
CA PHE A 677 -0.25 -5.75 -18.03
C PHE A 677 -1.68 -5.48 -18.53
N GLN A 678 -1.96 -5.64 -19.82
CA GLN A 678 -3.27 -5.42 -20.46
C GLN A 678 -3.94 -4.07 -20.17
N ASP A 679 -4.82 -3.98 -19.18
CA ASP A 679 -5.53 -2.80 -18.68
C ASP A 679 -5.23 -2.54 -17.19
N ARG A 680 -4.40 -3.39 -16.57
CA ARG A 680 -4.07 -3.39 -15.15
C ARG A 680 -2.70 -2.79 -14.89
N MET A 681 -2.59 -2.22 -13.69
CA MET A 681 -1.41 -1.55 -13.19
C MET A 681 -1.11 -2.01 -11.76
N VAL A 682 0.12 -2.44 -11.54
CA VAL A 682 0.60 -2.92 -10.25
C VAL A 682 1.77 -2.08 -9.80
N TRP A 683 1.71 -1.57 -8.58
CA TRP A 683 2.80 -0.82 -7.96
C TRP A 683 3.52 -1.68 -6.93
N ILE A 684 4.83 -1.80 -7.03
CA ILE A 684 5.64 -2.63 -6.12
C ILE A 684 6.62 -1.73 -5.40
N MET A 685 6.63 -1.80 -4.06
CA MET A 685 7.58 -1.07 -3.21
C MET A 685 8.45 -2.04 -2.44
N ILE A 686 9.77 -1.84 -2.48
CA ILE A 686 10.72 -2.59 -1.64
C ILE A 686 10.77 -1.94 -0.26
N LEU A 687 10.39 -2.68 0.78
CA LEU A 687 10.34 -2.18 2.16
C LEU A 687 11.62 -2.49 2.93
N GLU A 688 12.11 -3.72 2.80
CA GLU A 688 13.22 -4.25 3.59
C GLU A 688 14.01 -5.26 2.73
N ARG A 689 15.33 -5.33 2.91
CA ARG A 689 16.20 -6.30 2.24
C ARG A 689 17.22 -6.81 3.25
N GLY A 690 17.43 -8.12 3.30
CA GLY A 690 18.47 -8.75 4.11
C GLY A 690 19.12 -9.94 3.39
N TYR A 691 19.88 -10.74 4.12
CA TYR A 691 20.57 -11.88 3.54
C TYR A 691 19.58 -12.98 3.18
N GLY A 692 19.36 -13.17 1.88
CA GLY A 692 18.44 -14.18 1.37
C GLY A 692 16.95 -13.84 1.44
N TYR A 693 16.59 -12.60 1.77
CA TYR A 693 15.18 -12.18 1.71
C TYR A 693 14.99 -10.71 1.31
N CYS A 694 13.82 -10.44 0.77
CA CYS A 694 13.33 -9.11 0.44
C CYS A 694 11.85 -9.00 0.81
N THR A 695 11.48 -7.96 1.55
CA THR A 695 10.08 -7.68 1.89
C THR A 695 9.52 -6.62 0.96
N VAL A 696 8.40 -6.92 0.30
CA VAL A 696 7.76 -6.04 -0.68
C VAL A 696 6.31 -5.73 -0.31
N ASN A 697 5.81 -4.58 -0.74
CA ASN A 697 4.38 -4.27 -0.80
C ASN A 697 3.96 -4.26 -2.27
N ILE A 698 2.92 -5.04 -2.61
CA ILE A 698 2.28 -5.06 -3.93
C ILE A 698 0.93 -4.35 -3.83
N LYS A 699 0.75 -3.29 -4.61
CA LYS A 699 -0.49 -2.52 -4.69
C LYS A 699 -1.12 -2.63 -6.07
N GLY A 700 -2.44 -2.78 -6.12
CA GLY A 700 -3.23 -2.66 -7.33
C GLY A 700 -3.75 -1.24 -7.49
N LEU A 701 -3.63 -0.68 -8.68
CA LEU A 701 -4.20 0.61 -9.03
C LEU A 701 -5.54 0.42 -9.76
N GLU A 702 -6.45 1.37 -9.59
CA GLU A 702 -7.81 1.30 -10.12
C GLU A 702 -7.86 1.34 -11.65
N LEU A 703 -8.84 0.64 -12.23
CA LEU A 703 -9.12 0.62 -13.67
C LEU A 703 -10.01 1.79 -14.13
N GLN A 704 -10.59 2.58 -13.22
CA GLN A 704 -11.48 3.69 -13.53
C GLN A 704 -10.66 4.89 -14.03
N GLU A 705 -10.17 4.77 -15.25
CA GLU A 705 -9.29 5.76 -15.84
C GLU A 705 -10.08 7.03 -16.16
N THR A 706 -9.95 8.06 -15.31
CA THR A 706 -10.20 9.41 -15.78
C THR A 706 -9.31 9.67 -17.01
N SER A 707 -9.75 10.53 -17.92
CA SER A 707 -9.01 10.83 -19.17
C SER A 707 -7.51 11.16 -18.96
N CYS A 708 -7.12 11.59 -17.76
CA CYS A 708 -5.74 11.85 -17.40
C CYS A 708 -4.96 10.59 -17.03
N HIS A 709 -5.57 9.61 -16.36
CA HIS A 709 -4.94 8.30 -16.10
C HIS A 709 -4.66 7.55 -17.40
N THR A 710 -5.59 7.58 -18.36
CA THR A 710 -5.38 6.96 -19.69
C THR A 710 -4.18 7.55 -20.44
N VAL A 711 -3.93 8.87 -20.29
CA VAL A 711 -2.77 9.53 -20.91
C VAL A 711 -1.47 9.06 -20.25
N GLU A 712 -1.44 8.90 -18.93
CA GLU A 712 -0.26 8.36 -18.23
C GLU A 712 -0.06 6.87 -18.53
N ALA A 713 -1.12 6.07 -18.57
CA ALA A 713 -1.07 4.65 -18.95
C ALA A 713 -0.53 4.46 -20.37
N ARG A 714 -1.05 5.22 -21.34
CA ARG A 714 -0.51 5.24 -22.71
C ARG A 714 0.97 5.62 -22.75
N ARG A 715 1.41 6.55 -21.90
CA ARG A 715 2.82 6.93 -21.82
C ARG A 715 3.68 5.79 -21.26
N VAL A 716 3.16 5.00 -20.33
CA VAL A 716 3.82 3.78 -19.85
C VAL A 716 3.94 2.74 -20.96
N ASP A 717 2.86 2.53 -21.73
CA ASP A 717 2.83 1.61 -22.86
C ASP A 717 3.90 2.00 -23.91
N GLU A 718 3.98 3.28 -24.31
CA GLU A 718 5.02 3.79 -25.23
C GLU A 718 6.45 3.49 -24.75
N VAL A 719 6.70 3.62 -23.44
CA VAL A 719 8.01 3.40 -22.84
C VAL A 719 8.37 1.91 -22.85
N PHE A 720 7.41 1.04 -22.58
CA PHE A 720 7.63 -0.40 -22.59
C PHE A 720 7.72 -0.99 -24.00
N GLU A 721 6.89 -0.55 -24.96
CA GLU A 721 7.00 -0.92 -26.37
C GLU A 721 8.40 -0.58 -26.93
N GLY A 722 8.94 0.57 -26.53
CA GLY A 722 10.30 1.00 -26.90
C GLY A 722 11.40 0.06 -26.41
N ALA A 723 11.21 -0.60 -25.26
CA ALA A 723 12.19 -1.49 -24.66
C ALA A 723 12.04 -2.96 -25.10
N PHE A 724 10.79 -3.44 -25.17
CA PHE A 724 10.50 -4.87 -25.29
C PHE A 724 10.04 -5.31 -26.69
N GLU A 725 9.51 -4.41 -27.54
CA GLU A 725 8.86 -4.80 -28.81
C GLU A 725 9.58 -4.33 -30.09
N LYS A 726 10.14 -3.11 -30.14
CA LYS A 726 10.74 -2.55 -31.39
C LYS A 726 12.00 -3.31 -31.83
N THR A 727 11.89 -4.01 -32.97
CA THR A 727 12.91 -4.98 -33.45
C THR A 727 13.27 -4.82 -34.94
N GLU A 728 13.19 -3.61 -35.52
CA GLU A 728 13.60 -3.43 -36.93
C GLU A 728 14.74 -2.42 -37.10
N ARG A 729 15.93 -2.99 -37.33
CA ARG A 729 17.19 -2.40 -37.85
C ARG A 729 17.97 -1.47 -36.92
N LEU A 730 18.62 -2.05 -35.90
CA LEU A 730 19.63 -1.39 -35.04
C LEU A 730 20.79 -0.77 -35.86
N GLY A 731 20.65 0.49 -36.24
CA GLY A 731 21.79 1.39 -36.42
C GLY A 731 22.35 1.82 -35.06
N PHE A 732 23.63 2.20 -34.99
CA PHE A 732 24.31 2.60 -33.75
C PHE A 732 23.63 3.78 -33.01
N THR A 733 22.84 4.59 -33.72
CA THR A 733 22.08 5.73 -33.17
C THR A 733 20.71 5.36 -32.61
N GLN A 734 20.22 4.13 -32.81
CA GLN A 734 18.92 3.64 -32.30
C GLN A 734 19.04 2.84 -30.99
N SER A 735 20.24 2.61 -30.46
CA SER A 735 20.47 1.93 -29.17
C SER A 735 20.28 2.84 -27.94
N LEU A 736 20.14 4.15 -28.15
CA LEU A 736 19.94 5.15 -27.09
C LEU A 736 18.48 5.14 -26.61
N ASN A 737 18.30 5.16 -25.29
CA ASN A 737 17.00 5.25 -24.67
C ASN A 737 16.37 6.64 -24.88
N GLN A 738 15.39 6.73 -25.79
CA GLN A 738 14.63 7.96 -26.05
C GLN A 738 13.84 8.45 -24.83
N HIS A 739 13.56 7.56 -23.88
CA HIS A 739 12.78 7.80 -22.68
C HIS A 739 13.65 7.91 -21.42
N TRP A 740 14.98 8.07 -21.53
CA TRP A 740 15.87 8.15 -20.37
C TRP A 740 15.49 9.26 -19.36
N GLY A 741 14.93 10.35 -19.86
CA GLY A 741 14.44 11.49 -19.06
C GLY A 741 13.08 11.28 -18.40
N ASN A 742 12.37 10.17 -18.69
CA ASN A 742 11.12 9.84 -18.05
C ASN A 742 11.33 9.37 -16.60
N ALA A 743 10.27 9.41 -15.80
CA ALA A 743 10.31 8.86 -14.44
C ALA A 743 10.43 7.34 -14.40
N LEU A 744 10.01 6.64 -15.46
CA LEU A 744 10.02 5.18 -15.58
C LEU A 744 11.16 4.70 -16.47
N ILE A 745 11.98 3.78 -15.96
CA ILE A 745 13.04 3.08 -16.70
C ILE A 745 12.66 1.59 -16.76
N PRO A 746 12.43 1.00 -17.95
CA PRO A 746 12.10 -0.42 -18.06
C PRO A 746 13.22 -1.31 -17.53
N CYS A 747 12.87 -2.38 -16.83
CA CYS A 747 13.82 -3.30 -16.20
C CYS A 747 13.70 -4.72 -16.77
N ALA A 748 12.52 -5.33 -16.62
CA ALA A 748 12.31 -6.71 -17.02
C ALA A 748 10.83 -7.00 -17.34
N ALA A 749 10.56 -8.06 -18.08
CA ALA A 749 9.22 -8.61 -18.24
C ALA A 749 9.15 -9.99 -17.57
N LEU A 750 8.22 -10.17 -16.62
CA LEU A 750 8.12 -11.39 -15.81
C LEU A 750 6.86 -12.20 -16.19
N PRO A 751 6.94 -13.53 -16.36
CA PRO A 751 5.76 -14.35 -16.58
C PRO A 751 4.98 -14.51 -15.26
N VAL A 752 3.71 -14.09 -15.27
CA VAL A 752 2.81 -14.16 -14.12
C VAL A 752 1.50 -14.79 -14.56
N ARG A 753 1.02 -15.75 -13.76
CA ARG A 753 -0.27 -16.40 -13.96
C ARG A 753 -1.41 -15.47 -13.51
N VAL A 754 -2.17 -14.95 -14.46
CA VAL A 754 -3.23 -13.94 -14.24
C VAL A 754 -4.46 -14.17 -15.10
N TYR A 755 -5.59 -13.61 -14.66
CA TYR A 755 -6.81 -13.56 -15.46
C TYR A 755 -6.71 -12.48 -16.53
N SER A 756 -6.95 -12.89 -17.77
CA SER A 756 -7.17 -12.00 -18.90
C SER A 756 -8.65 -11.72 -19.05
N ASP A 757 -9.01 -10.46 -19.31
CA ASP A 757 -10.41 -10.02 -19.41
C ASP A 757 -10.80 -9.79 -20.87
N ALA A 758 -11.84 -10.49 -21.33
CA ALA A 758 -12.43 -10.32 -22.64
C ALA A 758 -13.91 -9.98 -22.52
N ARG A 759 -14.31 -8.80 -23.03
CA ARG A 759 -15.70 -8.35 -23.07
C ARG A 759 -16.24 -8.40 -24.48
N ASN A 760 -17.38 -9.05 -24.65
CA ASN A 760 -18.05 -9.21 -25.94
C ASN A 760 -19.44 -8.57 -25.89
N VAL A 761 -19.78 -7.75 -26.89
CA VAL A 761 -21.14 -7.21 -27.05
C VAL A 761 -22.02 -8.32 -27.61
N LEU A 762 -23.18 -8.55 -26.99
CA LEU A 762 -24.07 -9.67 -27.30
C LEU A 762 -25.20 -9.31 -28.27
N SER A 763 -25.17 -8.11 -28.85
CA SER A 763 -26.14 -7.67 -29.86
C SER A 763 -26.19 -8.66 -31.03
N GLY A 764 -27.41 -9.09 -31.37
CA GLY A 764 -27.64 -10.12 -32.39
C GLY A 764 -27.43 -11.57 -31.93
N ILE A 765 -26.82 -11.81 -30.76
CA ILE A 765 -26.81 -13.14 -30.11
C ILE A 765 -28.07 -13.28 -29.25
N ILE A 766 -28.25 -12.39 -28.27
CA ILE A 766 -29.37 -12.44 -27.32
C ILE A 766 -30.69 -11.91 -27.92
N ASP A 767 -30.62 -11.09 -28.96
CA ASP A 767 -31.80 -10.50 -29.62
C ASP A 767 -32.41 -11.42 -30.69
N SER A 768 -31.65 -12.41 -31.16
CA SER A 768 -32.08 -13.32 -32.23
C SER A 768 -33.12 -14.31 -31.72
N HIS A 769 -34.27 -14.36 -32.39
CA HIS A 769 -35.38 -15.23 -32.00
C HIS A 769 -35.03 -16.72 -32.14
N ASP A 770 -34.18 -17.07 -33.12
CA ASP A 770 -33.74 -18.46 -33.30
C ASP A 770 -32.82 -18.92 -32.18
N ASN A 771 -31.96 -18.02 -31.68
CA ASN A 771 -31.08 -18.27 -30.54
C ASN A 771 -31.88 -18.41 -29.23
N LEU A 772 -32.90 -17.58 -29.02
CA LEU A 772 -33.77 -17.67 -27.84
C LEU A 772 -34.61 -18.96 -27.81
N ARG A 773 -35.00 -19.50 -28.97
CA ARG A 773 -35.62 -20.83 -29.07
C ARG A 773 -34.62 -21.94 -28.71
N LYS A 774 -33.40 -21.89 -29.22
CA LYS A 774 -32.34 -22.87 -28.87
C LYS A 774 -31.99 -22.85 -27.39
N LEU A 775 -31.92 -21.66 -26.78
CA LEU A 775 -31.66 -21.49 -25.35
C LEU A 775 -32.65 -22.27 -24.47
N GLN A 776 -33.92 -22.34 -24.89
CA GLN A 776 -34.96 -23.09 -24.17
C GLN A 776 -34.71 -24.61 -24.21
N ASP A 777 -34.34 -25.14 -25.39
CA ASP A 777 -34.02 -26.57 -25.57
C ASP A 777 -32.74 -26.95 -24.80
N ASP A 778 -31.70 -26.12 -24.94
CA ASP A 778 -30.42 -26.32 -24.25
C ASP A 778 -30.55 -26.19 -22.72
N PHE A 779 -31.47 -25.35 -22.23
CA PHE A 779 -31.79 -25.26 -20.80
C PHE A 779 -32.31 -26.57 -20.23
N LEU A 780 -33.25 -27.22 -20.93
CA LEU A 780 -33.78 -28.53 -20.52
C LEU A 780 -32.68 -29.61 -20.54
N LYS A 781 -31.83 -29.62 -21.56
CA LYS A 781 -30.70 -30.57 -21.65
C LYS A 781 -29.68 -30.37 -20.53
N ALA A 782 -29.31 -29.12 -20.24
CA ALA A 782 -28.40 -28.78 -19.14
C ALA A 782 -28.99 -29.14 -17.77
N LEU A 783 -30.29 -28.91 -17.57
CA LEU A 783 -30.99 -29.26 -16.33
C LEU A 783 -31.01 -30.78 -16.10
N VAL A 784 -31.33 -31.55 -17.13
CA VAL A 784 -31.30 -33.03 -17.08
C VAL A 784 -29.90 -33.53 -16.72
N PHE A 785 -28.87 -32.98 -17.35
CA PHE A 785 -27.47 -33.32 -17.05
C PHE A 785 -27.11 -33.05 -15.58
N LEU A 786 -27.43 -31.86 -15.06
CA LEU A 786 -27.13 -31.49 -13.67
C LEU A 786 -27.93 -32.31 -12.64
N LEU A 787 -29.19 -32.66 -12.94
CA LEU A 787 -30.00 -33.53 -12.07
C LEU A 787 -29.42 -34.95 -11.98
N LEU A 788 -29.05 -35.55 -13.12
CA LEU A 788 -28.42 -36.88 -13.16
C LEU A 788 -27.08 -36.87 -12.42
N ARG A 789 -26.26 -35.85 -12.66
CA ARG A 789 -24.98 -35.68 -11.97
C ARG A 789 -25.15 -35.54 -10.45
N HIS A 790 -26.12 -34.74 -10.00
CA HIS A 790 -26.40 -34.55 -8.58
C HIS A 790 -26.70 -35.89 -7.88
N CYS A 791 -27.46 -36.79 -8.53
CA CYS A 791 -27.72 -38.12 -7.99
C CYS A 791 -26.44 -38.97 -7.85
N VAL A 792 -25.54 -38.92 -8.84
CA VAL A 792 -24.24 -39.62 -8.79
C VAL A 792 -23.35 -39.06 -7.68
N GLU A 793 -23.26 -37.75 -7.54
CA GLU A 793 -22.44 -37.09 -6.52
C GLU A 793 -22.95 -37.36 -5.10
N LYS A 794 -24.27 -37.31 -4.89
CA LYS A 794 -24.91 -37.65 -3.62
C LYS A 794 -24.57 -39.08 -3.18
N ARG A 795 -24.51 -40.02 -4.13
CA ARG A 795 -24.12 -41.41 -3.85
C ARG A 795 -22.63 -41.54 -3.51
N ARG A 796 -21.73 -40.88 -4.25
CA ARG A 796 -20.28 -40.85 -3.95
C ARG A 796 -19.97 -40.16 -2.61
N GLY A 797 -20.74 -39.13 -2.25
CA GLY A 797 -20.64 -38.43 -0.96
C GLY A 797 -21.08 -39.26 0.25
N PHE A 798 -21.99 -40.24 0.05
CA PHE A 798 -22.42 -41.16 1.11
C PHE A 798 -21.35 -42.18 1.52
N SER A 799 -20.31 -42.38 0.71
CA SER A 799 -19.16 -43.24 1.05
C SER A 799 -18.01 -42.52 1.79
N ASN A 800 -18.08 -41.19 2.00
CA ASN A 800 -16.98 -40.45 2.64
C ASN A 800 -17.37 -39.34 3.62
N VAL A 801 -18.64 -39.21 4.03
CA VAL A 801 -19.05 -38.12 4.92
C VAL A 801 -20.17 -38.53 5.88
N SER A 802 -19.79 -38.97 7.08
CA SER A 802 -20.26 -38.27 8.27
C SER A 802 -19.47 -36.95 8.36
N SER A 803 -20.17 -35.82 8.49
CA SER A 803 -19.66 -34.43 8.60
C SER A 803 -19.43 -33.60 7.31
N LEU A 804 -20.50 -33.03 6.77
CA LEU A 804 -20.51 -31.69 6.14
C LEU A 804 -21.97 -31.22 6.10
N LYS A 805 -22.49 -30.88 7.29
CA LYS A 805 -23.63 -29.97 7.40
C LYS A 805 -23.16 -28.62 6.87
N LEU A 806 -23.79 -28.17 5.80
CA LEU A 806 -23.79 -26.80 5.36
C LEU A 806 -24.22 -25.93 6.55
N ARG A 807 -23.26 -25.26 7.20
CA ARG A 807 -23.55 -24.25 8.22
C ARG A 807 -23.95 -22.98 7.47
N GLN A 808 -25.19 -23.00 6.96
CA GLN A 808 -25.90 -21.79 6.55
C GLN A 808 -26.42 -21.13 7.82
N ASP A 809 -25.63 -20.21 8.38
CA ASP A 809 -26.16 -19.23 9.30
C ASP A 809 -26.91 -18.18 8.46
N SER A 810 -28.21 -18.42 8.27
CA SER A 810 -29.15 -17.39 7.84
C SER A 810 -29.70 -16.69 9.07
N SER A 811 -29.12 -15.54 9.43
CA SER A 811 -29.82 -14.44 10.12
C SER A 811 -28.95 -13.17 10.11
N SER A 812 -29.07 -12.40 9.03
CA SER A 812 -28.92 -10.93 8.96
C SER A 812 -28.99 -10.52 7.49
N LEU A 813 -30.13 -10.79 6.87
CA LEU A 813 -30.53 -10.12 5.63
C LEU A 813 -31.30 -8.87 6.03
N THR A 814 -30.59 -7.87 6.54
CA THR A 814 -31.00 -6.46 6.55
C THR A 814 -29.73 -5.63 6.52
N SER A 815 -29.69 -4.62 5.63
CA SER A 815 -28.54 -3.76 5.31
C SER A 815 -27.48 -4.34 4.37
N PHE A 816 -27.89 -4.71 3.16
CA PHE A 816 -27.10 -4.42 1.96
C PHE A 816 -28.11 -3.96 0.90
N GLY A 817 -28.19 -2.65 0.71
CA GLY A 817 -29.04 -2.03 -0.32
C GLY A 817 -28.61 -2.47 -1.72
N ASP A 818 -29.58 -2.43 -2.64
CA ASP A 818 -29.48 -2.75 -4.06
C ASP A 818 -28.19 -2.23 -4.71
N TRP A 819 -27.36 -3.16 -5.19
CA TRP A 819 -26.35 -2.92 -6.22
C TRP A 819 -26.58 -3.95 -7.33
N SER A 820 -27.47 -3.63 -8.26
CA SER A 820 -27.48 -4.21 -9.61
C SER A 820 -26.30 -3.65 -10.41
N ASP A 821 -25.92 -4.30 -11.52
CA ASP A 821 -24.83 -3.91 -12.46
C ASP A 821 -25.06 -2.56 -13.18
N GLU A 822 -25.71 -1.61 -12.52
CA GLU A 822 -26.31 -0.41 -13.08
C GLU A 822 -25.58 0.84 -12.60
N ASP A 823 -24.24 0.80 -12.67
CA ASP A 823 -23.42 2.02 -12.62
C ASP A 823 -22.88 2.30 -14.02
N ASP A 824 -23.74 2.96 -14.77
CA ASP A 824 -23.39 3.70 -15.96
C ASP A 824 -22.33 4.75 -15.62
N LEU A 825 -21.09 4.42 -15.97
CA LEU A 825 -19.91 5.25 -15.81
C LEU A 825 -19.92 6.52 -16.69
N PHE A 826 -20.98 6.77 -17.49
CA PHE A 826 -21.04 7.87 -18.47
C PHE A 826 -22.47 8.43 -18.74
N GLY A 827 -23.09 9.17 -17.80
CA GLY A 827 -24.28 10.00 -18.09
C GLY A 827 -24.93 10.68 -16.86
N PRO A 828 -25.69 11.79 -17.00
CA PRO A 828 -26.25 12.53 -15.87
C PRO A 828 -27.48 11.83 -15.25
N GLN A 829 -27.55 11.82 -13.92
CA GLN A 829 -28.51 11.05 -13.09
C GLN A 829 -29.95 11.61 -13.05
N GLN A 830 -30.96 10.73 -12.88
CA GLN A 830 -32.35 11.05 -12.50
C GLN A 830 -32.81 10.26 -11.25
N PRO A 831 -33.77 10.77 -10.44
CA PRO A 831 -34.01 10.28 -9.07
C PRO A 831 -34.94 9.04 -8.99
N ARG A 832 -34.62 8.08 -8.10
CA ARG A 832 -35.39 6.84 -7.82
C ARG A 832 -36.39 6.99 -6.65
N ARG A 833 -37.42 6.12 -6.64
CA ARG A 833 -38.63 6.07 -5.77
C ARG A 833 -38.39 5.49 -4.36
N THR A 834 -39.14 6.00 -3.37
CA THR A 834 -39.13 5.63 -1.95
C THR A 834 -40.08 4.47 -1.60
N VAL A 835 -39.69 3.57 -0.67
CA VAL A 835 -40.60 2.64 0.05
C VAL A 835 -40.25 2.62 1.56
N ALA A 836 -41.29 2.56 2.40
CA ALA A 836 -41.32 2.92 3.82
C ALA A 836 -40.70 1.89 4.80
N LEU A 837 -40.20 2.42 5.92
CA LEU A 837 -39.52 1.74 7.03
C LEU A 837 -40.50 1.15 8.06
N VAL A 838 -40.25 -0.07 8.55
CA VAL A 838 -40.87 -0.62 9.78
C VAL A 838 -39.76 -0.93 10.79
N SER A 839 -39.92 -0.42 12.01
CA SER A 839 -38.98 -0.43 13.12
C SER A 839 -38.91 -1.80 13.84
N THR A 840 -37.71 -2.23 14.27
CA THR A 840 -37.54 -3.30 15.28
C THR A 840 -36.42 -2.99 16.27
N GLU A 841 -36.71 -3.31 17.54
CA GLU A 841 -36.02 -2.97 18.78
C GLU A 841 -34.67 -3.69 19.03
N ALA A 842 -33.87 -3.09 19.92
CA ALA A 842 -32.51 -3.49 20.29
C ALA A 842 -32.44 -4.62 21.34
N GLN A 843 -31.42 -5.48 21.24
CA GLN A 843 -30.90 -6.28 22.37
C GLN A 843 -29.38 -6.08 22.55
N PRO A 844 -28.87 -6.08 23.81
CA PRO A 844 -27.51 -5.64 24.12
C PRO A 844 -26.53 -6.81 24.29
N GLY A 845 -25.29 -6.64 23.83
CA GLY A 845 -24.16 -7.47 24.25
C GLY A 845 -23.24 -7.99 23.15
N GLN A 846 -22.50 -7.10 22.49
CA GLN A 846 -21.21 -7.39 21.86
C GLN A 846 -20.48 -6.05 21.64
N ALA A 847 -19.26 -5.94 22.17
CA ALA A 847 -18.44 -4.73 22.05
C ALA A 847 -17.94 -4.58 20.60
N PRO A 848 -18.23 -3.47 19.90
CA PRO A 848 -17.65 -3.22 18.58
C PRO A 848 -16.18 -2.80 18.70
N LEU A 849 -15.35 -3.32 17.80
CA LEU A 849 -14.06 -2.72 17.46
C LEU A 849 -14.30 -1.30 16.94
N PRO A 850 -13.47 -0.30 17.31
CA PRO A 850 -13.71 1.09 16.91
C PRO A 850 -13.43 1.25 15.41
N THR A 851 -14.49 1.33 14.62
CA THR A 851 -14.47 2.04 13.33
C THR A 851 -14.22 3.51 13.62
N GLY A 852 -13.13 4.05 13.07
CA GLY A 852 -12.81 5.47 13.22
C GLY A 852 -13.90 6.35 12.58
N PRO A 853 -14.09 7.58 13.08
CA PRO A 853 -15.02 8.53 12.46
C PRO A 853 -14.57 8.86 11.04
N SER A 854 -15.52 8.92 10.11
CA SER A 854 -15.33 9.32 8.71
C SER A 854 -14.77 10.74 8.62
N LEU A 855 -13.86 10.95 7.66
CA LEU A 855 -13.26 12.25 7.33
C LEU A 855 -14.06 12.87 6.16
N PRO A 856 -14.21 14.20 6.07
CA PRO A 856 -14.88 14.89 5.00
C PRO A 856 -14.01 14.77 3.75
N GLY A 857 -14.61 14.30 2.66
CA GLY A 857 -13.90 13.92 1.44
C GLY A 857 -13.70 12.41 1.27
N SER A 858 -14.00 11.57 2.27
CA SER A 858 -14.38 10.19 1.97
C SER A 858 -15.83 10.21 1.51
N VAL A 859 -16.10 9.71 0.31
CA VAL A 859 -17.45 9.40 -0.14
C VAL A 859 -18.01 8.33 0.80
N GLU A 860 -18.72 8.74 1.85
CA GLU A 860 -19.84 7.94 2.30
C GLU A 860 -20.86 8.03 1.17
N MET A 861 -20.93 6.97 0.37
CA MET A 861 -21.88 6.86 -0.73
C MET A 861 -23.35 6.94 -0.26
N ASP A 862 -23.57 6.93 1.06
CA ASP A 862 -24.87 6.97 1.71
C ASP A 862 -25.37 8.38 2.10
N SER A 863 -24.57 9.47 2.04
CA SER A 863 -24.99 10.77 2.59
C SER A 863 -25.25 11.91 1.59
N LEU A 864 -25.05 11.70 0.28
CA LEU A 864 -25.29 12.74 -0.74
C LEU A 864 -26.70 12.76 -1.36
N PHE A 865 -27.62 11.87 -0.95
CA PHE A 865 -28.98 11.84 -1.51
C PHE A 865 -30.10 12.44 -0.62
N GLU A 866 -29.83 12.79 0.65
CA GLU A 866 -30.94 13.11 1.57
C GLU A 866 -31.31 14.60 1.70
N ASN A 867 -30.45 15.58 1.39
CA ASN A 867 -30.68 16.94 1.94
C ASN A 867 -30.80 18.13 0.97
N MET A 868 -30.95 17.94 -0.35
CA MET A 868 -31.14 19.11 -1.26
C MET A 868 -32.21 18.98 -2.36
N ALA A 869 -33.17 18.05 -2.25
CA ALA A 869 -34.20 17.85 -3.29
C ALA A 869 -35.66 17.87 -2.78
N LEU A 870 -35.96 18.60 -1.70
CA LEU A 870 -37.30 18.59 -1.06
C LEU A 870 -38.14 19.87 -1.20
N SER A 871 -37.73 20.89 -1.96
CA SER A 871 -38.49 22.16 -2.01
C SER A 871 -38.82 22.75 -3.38
N ALA A 872 -38.46 22.10 -4.50
CA ALA A 872 -38.87 22.56 -5.82
C ALA A 872 -39.11 21.38 -6.75
N LEU A 873 -40.37 20.95 -6.90
CA LEU A 873 -41.00 20.42 -8.12
C LEU A 873 -42.37 19.83 -7.74
N GLN A 874 -43.44 20.45 -8.24
CA GLN A 874 -44.80 19.92 -8.15
C GLN A 874 -44.90 18.63 -8.99
N PRO A 875 -45.48 17.54 -8.47
CA PRO A 875 -45.72 16.34 -9.27
C PRO A 875 -46.83 16.61 -10.30
N LEU A 876 -46.50 16.49 -11.58
CA LEU A 876 -47.49 16.41 -12.66
C LEU A 876 -48.38 15.18 -12.41
N GLN A 877 -49.67 15.44 -12.26
CA GLN A 877 -50.72 14.43 -12.17
C GLN A 877 -50.66 13.50 -13.39
N PRO A 878 -50.74 12.16 -13.22
CA PRO A 878 -51.04 11.29 -14.35
C PRO A 878 -52.50 11.51 -14.76
N LEU A 879 -52.70 11.96 -16.00
CA LEU A 879 -54.00 11.94 -16.65
C LEU A 879 -54.57 10.52 -16.57
N GLY A 880 -55.75 10.42 -15.97
CA GLY A 880 -56.52 9.19 -15.97
C GLY A 880 -57.00 8.84 -17.38
N LEU A 881 -56.77 7.59 -17.76
CA LEU A 881 -57.62 6.86 -18.69
C LEU A 881 -57.46 5.36 -18.39
N GLY A 882 -58.46 4.82 -17.71
CA GLY A 882 -58.53 3.43 -17.32
C GLY A 882 -58.89 2.50 -18.48
N LEU A 883 -58.35 1.29 -18.43
CA LEU A 883 -59.04 0.10 -18.88
C LEU A 883 -58.93 -0.93 -17.75
N GLY A 884 -60.10 -1.26 -17.18
CA GLY A 884 -60.22 -1.99 -15.92
C GLY A 884 -59.84 -3.47 -16.01
N LEU A 885 -59.30 -3.97 -14.91
CA LEU A 885 -59.27 -5.40 -14.56
C LEU A 885 -60.08 -5.57 -13.26
N PRO A 886 -60.90 -6.62 -13.15
CA PRO A 886 -61.83 -6.78 -12.03
C PRO A 886 -61.07 -7.13 -10.76
N ALA A 887 -61.48 -6.52 -9.65
CA ALA A 887 -61.08 -6.94 -8.32
C ALA A 887 -61.56 -8.37 -8.07
N VAL A 888 -60.64 -9.29 -7.78
CA VAL A 888 -60.98 -10.61 -7.25
C VAL A 888 -60.98 -10.52 -5.73
N ASP A 889 -62.17 -10.69 -5.18
CA ASP A 889 -62.49 -10.80 -3.78
C ASP A 889 -61.72 -11.98 -3.15
N LYS A 890 -60.93 -11.74 -2.09
CA LYS A 890 -60.31 -12.81 -1.30
C LYS A 890 -61.38 -13.43 -0.41
N GLY A 891 -62.24 -14.26 -0.99
CA GLY A 891 -63.12 -15.14 -0.25
C GLY A 891 -62.34 -16.16 0.60
N PRO A 892 -62.93 -16.72 1.66
CA PRO A 892 -62.28 -17.68 2.55
C PRO A 892 -62.16 -19.06 1.87
N GLY A 893 -61.28 -19.17 0.88
CA GLY A 893 -60.97 -20.40 0.13
C GLY A 893 -59.49 -20.78 0.13
N ALA A 894 -58.60 -19.94 0.68
CA ALA A 894 -57.15 -20.18 0.71
C ALA A 894 -56.71 -21.11 1.88
N LYS A 895 -57.41 -22.24 2.04
CA LYS A 895 -57.05 -23.35 2.96
C LYS A 895 -57.01 -24.70 2.24
N VAL A 896 -56.78 -24.71 0.93
CA VAL A 896 -56.45 -25.92 0.18
C VAL A 896 -54.98 -25.80 -0.22
N PHE A 897 -54.22 -26.88 -0.06
CA PHE A 897 -52.75 -26.95 -0.09
C PHE A 897 -52.02 -26.66 1.23
N ALA A 898 -52.62 -27.06 2.35
CA ALA A 898 -51.81 -27.60 3.44
C ALA A 898 -51.21 -28.94 2.97
N GLU A 899 -49.94 -29.17 3.29
CA GLU A 899 -49.21 -30.42 3.05
C GLU A 899 -50.04 -31.64 3.45
N SER A 900 -50.67 -32.31 2.48
CA SER A 900 -51.13 -33.68 2.68
C SER A 900 -49.88 -34.54 2.79
N SER A 901 -49.51 -34.90 4.02
CA SER A 901 -48.57 -35.95 4.37
C SER A 901 -49.19 -37.32 4.04
N GLY A 902 -49.57 -37.50 2.77
CA GLY A 902 -49.88 -38.81 2.19
C GLY A 902 -48.57 -39.44 1.75
N ALA A 903 -48.28 -40.64 2.24
CA ALA A 903 -47.15 -41.43 1.77
C ALA A 903 -47.21 -41.51 0.23
N LEU A 904 -46.21 -40.94 -0.44
CA LEU A 904 -46.01 -41.11 -1.89
C LEU A 904 -46.00 -42.62 -2.19
N PRO A 905 -46.67 -43.07 -3.27
CA PRO A 905 -46.71 -44.49 -3.61
C PRO A 905 -45.28 -45.06 -3.74
N PRO A 906 -45.05 -46.33 -3.32
CA PRO A 906 -43.74 -46.95 -3.42
C PRO A 906 -43.29 -47.00 -4.89
N LEU A 907 -42.12 -46.42 -5.18
CA LEU A 907 -41.53 -46.44 -6.52
C LEU A 907 -40.96 -47.83 -6.80
N HIS A 908 -41.53 -48.52 -7.78
CA HIS A 908 -40.97 -49.76 -8.31
C HIS A 908 -40.15 -49.46 -9.56
N PHE A 909 -38.84 -49.36 -9.40
CA PHE A 909 -37.92 -49.25 -10.52
C PHE A 909 -37.80 -50.58 -11.27
N SER A 910 -37.62 -50.51 -12.59
CA SER A 910 -37.46 -51.70 -13.44
C SER A 910 -36.04 -52.28 -13.34
N CYS A 911 -35.07 -51.46 -12.92
CA CYS A 911 -33.68 -51.83 -12.72
C CYS A 911 -33.20 -51.42 -11.30
N PRO A 912 -32.45 -52.28 -10.56
CA PRO A 912 -31.87 -51.90 -9.28
C PRO A 912 -30.85 -50.75 -9.39
N GLY A 913 -30.23 -50.57 -10.56
CA GLY A 913 -29.36 -49.43 -10.86
C GLY A 913 -30.08 -48.07 -10.86
N SER A 914 -31.40 -48.05 -11.05
CA SER A 914 -32.21 -46.81 -11.10
C SER A 914 -32.30 -46.12 -9.74
N GLU A 915 -32.15 -46.85 -8.64
CA GLU A 915 -32.17 -46.27 -7.29
C GLU A 915 -31.01 -45.29 -7.07
N ALA A 916 -29.88 -45.51 -7.73
CA ALA A 916 -28.71 -44.63 -7.70
C ALA A 916 -28.97 -43.25 -8.35
N PHE A 917 -29.97 -43.16 -9.22
CA PHE A 917 -30.35 -41.94 -9.94
C PHE A 917 -31.66 -41.35 -9.40
N ASN A 918 -32.11 -41.75 -8.21
CA ASN A 918 -33.38 -41.30 -7.66
C ASN A 918 -33.31 -39.84 -7.14
N LEU A 919 -34.29 -39.01 -7.51
CA LEU A 919 -34.40 -37.62 -7.05
C LEU A 919 -34.98 -37.53 -5.62
N PRO A 920 -34.65 -36.52 -4.80
CA PRO A 920 -35.25 -36.31 -3.48
C PRO A 920 -36.79 -36.31 -3.50
N SER A 921 -37.44 -36.86 -2.48
CA SER A 921 -38.91 -36.96 -2.40
C SER A 921 -39.61 -35.61 -2.50
N GLY A 922 -39.01 -34.56 -1.91
CA GLY A 922 -39.46 -33.18 -2.08
C GLY A 922 -39.60 -32.83 -3.56
N TRP A 923 -38.57 -33.05 -4.38
CA TRP A 923 -38.51 -32.62 -5.79
C TRP A 923 -39.59 -33.23 -6.69
N ARG A 924 -40.32 -34.23 -6.20
CA ARG A 924 -41.37 -34.98 -6.91
C ARG A 924 -42.79 -34.41 -6.74
N THR A 925 -42.99 -33.42 -5.85
CA THR A 925 -44.32 -32.88 -5.51
C THR A 925 -44.46 -31.42 -5.93
N ALA A 926 -44.42 -31.14 -7.23
CA ALA A 926 -44.68 -29.79 -7.75
C ALA A 926 -46.17 -29.42 -7.63
N PRO A 927 -46.54 -28.20 -7.18
CA PRO A 927 -47.92 -27.74 -7.06
C PRO A 927 -48.50 -27.32 -8.42
N LEU A 928 -48.20 -28.08 -9.47
CA LEU A 928 -48.59 -27.78 -10.85
C LEU A 928 -49.70 -28.72 -11.28
N LEU A 929 -50.65 -28.23 -12.08
CA LEU A 929 -51.72 -29.06 -12.63
C LEU A 929 -51.11 -30.18 -13.50
N PRO A 930 -51.42 -31.47 -13.25
CA PRO A 930 -50.91 -32.58 -14.05
C PRO A 930 -51.22 -32.46 -15.55
N SER A 931 -52.34 -31.82 -15.92
CA SER A 931 -52.71 -31.54 -17.31
C SER A 931 -51.75 -30.59 -18.02
N ARG A 932 -51.17 -29.61 -17.31
CA ARG A 932 -50.19 -28.66 -17.87
C ARG A 932 -48.84 -29.33 -18.11
N LEU A 933 -48.40 -30.20 -17.19
CA LEU A 933 -47.20 -31.01 -17.36
C LEU A 933 -47.33 -32.02 -18.52
N GLN A 934 -48.52 -32.58 -18.72
CA GLN A 934 -48.79 -33.51 -19.81
C GLN A 934 -48.76 -32.81 -21.19
N GLN A 935 -49.18 -31.54 -21.26
CA GLN A 935 -49.06 -30.73 -22.49
C GLN A 935 -47.60 -30.43 -22.84
N LEU A 936 -46.76 -30.15 -21.84
CA LEU A 936 -45.34 -29.83 -22.03
C LEU A 936 -44.42 -31.06 -22.15
N ARG A 937 -44.97 -32.28 -22.05
CA ARG A 937 -44.18 -33.52 -22.04
C ARG A 937 -43.33 -33.74 -23.29
N HIS A 938 -43.76 -33.18 -24.42
CA HIS A 938 -43.06 -33.24 -25.70
C HIS A 938 -41.76 -32.41 -25.73
N LEU A 939 -41.59 -31.45 -24.81
CA LEU A 939 -40.37 -30.64 -24.71
C LEU A 939 -39.22 -31.39 -24.01
N PHE A 940 -39.51 -32.44 -23.25
CA PHE A 940 -38.49 -33.17 -22.52
C PHE A 940 -37.57 -33.96 -23.46
N PRO A 941 -36.23 -33.74 -23.41
CA PRO A 941 -35.31 -34.33 -24.38
C PRO A 941 -34.99 -35.79 -24.00
N GLU A 942 -35.86 -36.72 -24.43
CA GLU A 942 -35.76 -38.14 -24.04
C GLU A 942 -34.49 -38.84 -24.53
N GLU A 943 -34.06 -38.56 -25.76
CA GLU A 943 -32.85 -39.17 -26.33
C GLU A 943 -31.60 -38.71 -25.57
N TRP A 944 -31.52 -37.42 -25.26
CA TRP A 944 -30.47 -36.84 -24.43
C TRP A 944 -30.43 -37.42 -23.01
N PHE A 945 -31.60 -37.62 -22.40
CA PHE A 945 -31.70 -38.26 -21.08
C PHE A 945 -31.13 -39.68 -21.10
N ARG A 946 -31.53 -40.51 -22.08
CA ARG A 946 -31.01 -41.89 -22.21
C ARG A 946 -29.49 -41.90 -22.43
N PHE A 947 -29.01 -41.03 -23.30
CA PHE A 947 -27.59 -40.87 -23.58
C PHE A 947 -26.79 -40.48 -22.32
N SER A 948 -27.19 -39.38 -21.66
CA SER A 948 -26.52 -38.88 -20.44
C SER A 948 -26.56 -39.88 -19.30
N LEU A 949 -27.70 -40.56 -19.11
CA LEU A 949 -27.85 -41.61 -18.10
C LEU A 949 -26.90 -42.79 -18.36
N GLY A 950 -26.70 -43.17 -19.63
CA GLY A 950 -25.70 -44.18 -20.02
C GLY A 950 -24.29 -43.80 -19.59
N ARG A 951 -23.85 -42.59 -19.90
CA ARG A 951 -22.50 -42.08 -19.57
C ARG A 951 -22.26 -42.00 -18.07
N PHE A 952 -23.23 -41.49 -17.31
CA PHE A 952 -23.12 -41.44 -15.85
C PHE A 952 -23.18 -42.82 -15.20
N ALA A 953 -23.91 -43.78 -15.78
CA ALA A 953 -23.96 -45.16 -15.30
C ALA A 953 -22.63 -45.90 -15.51
N GLU A 954 -22.02 -45.75 -16.69
CA GLU A 954 -20.66 -46.25 -16.99
C GLU A 954 -19.63 -45.72 -15.98
N ALA A 955 -19.67 -44.41 -15.72
CA ALA A 955 -18.76 -43.75 -14.77
C ALA A 955 -19.00 -44.11 -13.29
N ALA A 956 -20.21 -44.54 -12.94
CA ALA A 956 -20.58 -44.89 -11.56
C ALA A 956 -20.32 -46.37 -11.21
N GLN A 957 -20.33 -47.27 -12.20
CA GLN A 957 -20.26 -48.73 -11.97
C GLN A 957 -18.93 -49.37 -12.38
N GLY A 958 -18.07 -48.67 -13.14
CA GLY A 958 -16.74 -49.16 -13.52
C GLY A 958 -16.81 -50.37 -14.44
N ALA A 959 -16.84 -50.15 -15.76
CA ALA A 959 -16.67 -51.17 -16.81
C ALA A 959 -17.33 -52.54 -16.57
N ALA A 960 -18.58 -52.57 -16.09
CA ALA A 960 -19.45 -53.74 -16.20
C ALA A 960 -20.22 -53.62 -17.53
N GLY A 961 -20.29 -54.71 -18.32
CA GLY A 961 -20.68 -54.71 -19.73
C GLY A 961 -22.05 -54.11 -20.11
N ASP A 962 -22.35 -54.11 -21.42
CA ASP A 962 -23.45 -53.34 -22.06
C ASP A 962 -24.90 -53.68 -21.64
N ASP A 963 -25.15 -54.83 -20.99
CA ASP A 963 -26.50 -55.29 -20.67
C ASP A 963 -27.20 -54.51 -19.53
N PRO A 964 -26.58 -54.25 -18.35
CA PRO A 964 -27.17 -53.45 -17.28
C PRO A 964 -27.41 -51.98 -17.62
N THR A 965 -26.61 -51.37 -18.51
CA THR A 965 -26.77 -49.96 -18.90
C THR A 965 -27.99 -49.76 -19.81
N LYS A 966 -28.25 -50.69 -20.72
CA LYS A 966 -29.47 -50.68 -21.56
C LYS A 966 -30.75 -50.81 -20.74
N ALA A 967 -30.78 -51.75 -19.77
CA ALA A 967 -31.93 -51.92 -18.88
C ALA A 967 -32.22 -50.68 -18.01
N LEU A 968 -31.18 -49.91 -17.65
CA LEU A 968 -31.30 -48.65 -16.93
C LEU A 968 -31.87 -47.52 -17.81
N GLN A 969 -31.46 -47.44 -19.09
CA GLN A 969 -31.95 -46.44 -20.04
C GLN A 969 -33.42 -46.61 -20.43
N GLU A 970 -33.97 -47.82 -20.29
CA GLU A 970 -35.36 -48.15 -20.60
C GLU A 970 -36.32 -48.00 -19.39
N ASP A 971 -35.82 -47.66 -18.20
CA ASP A 971 -36.65 -47.50 -16.99
C ASP A 971 -37.62 -46.31 -17.11
N ARG A 972 -38.90 -46.64 -17.35
CA ARG A 972 -39.97 -45.66 -17.52
C ARG A 972 -40.20 -44.82 -16.27
N VAL A 973 -40.09 -45.40 -15.08
CA VAL A 973 -40.36 -44.70 -13.82
C VAL A 973 -39.29 -43.65 -13.56
N LEU A 974 -38.02 -44.01 -13.79
CA LEU A 974 -36.90 -43.08 -13.65
C LEU A 974 -37.02 -41.89 -14.62
N ARG A 975 -37.40 -42.16 -15.87
CA ARG A 975 -37.61 -41.14 -16.89
C ARG A 975 -38.74 -40.17 -16.52
N GLU A 976 -39.91 -40.70 -16.13
CA GLU A 976 -41.05 -39.84 -15.76
C GLU A 976 -40.76 -38.97 -14.52
N LEU A 977 -39.96 -39.46 -13.55
CA LEU A 977 -39.55 -38.68 -12.39
C LEU A 977 -38.66 -37.48 -12.77
N HIS A 978 -37.67 -37.68 -13.65
CA HIS A 978 -36.80 -36.61 -14.12
C HIS A 978 -37.54 -35.63 -15.04
N ALA A 979 -38.43 -36.13 -15.90
CA ALA A 979 -39.28 -35.30 -16.73
C ALA A 979 -40.19 -34.40 -15.88
N LEU A 980 -40.84 -34.96 -14.85
CA LEU A 980 -41.67 -34.20 -13.92
C LEU A 980 -40.86 -33.10 -13.23
N ALA A 981 -39.68 -33.43 -12.66
CA ALA A 981 -38.85 -32.47 -11.94
C ALA A 981 -38.34 -31.35 -12.87
N ALA A 982 -37.80 -31.71 -14.05
CA ALA A 982 -37.26 -30.74 -15.02
C ALA A 982 -38.35 -29.80 -15.55
N LEU A 983 -39.48 -30.36 -16.00
CA LEU A 983 -40.60 -29.55 -16.51
C LEU A 983 -41.20 -28.66 -15.41
N SER A 984 -41.28 -29.15 -14.16
CA SER A 984 -41.74 -28.33 -13.04
C SER A 984 -40.83 -27.13 -12.80
N CYS A 985 -39.52 -27.27 -12.97
CA CYS A 985 -38.57 -26.16 -12.86
C CYS A 985 -38.73 -25.16 -14.01
N VAL A 986 -38.91 -25.63 -15.25
CA VAL A 986 -39.18 -24.76 -16.42
C VAL A 986 -40.45 -23.92 -16.22
N VAL A 987 -41.54 -24.56 -15.78
CA VAL A 987 -42.82 -23.90 -15.48
C VAL A 987 -42.65 -22.87 -14.37
N SER A 988 -41.93 -23.22 -13.31
CA SER A 988 -41.69 -22.33 -12.15
C SER A 988 -40.85 -21.10 -12.50
N LEU A 989 -40.02 -21.17 -13.55
CA LEU A 989 -39.24 -20.06 -14.08
C LEU A 989 -39.93 -19.31 -15.23
N GLY A 990 -41.18 -19.65 -15.57
CA GLY A 990 -41.90 -19.03 -16.69
C GLY A 990 -41.29 -19.30 -18.07
N ALA A 991 -40.43 -20.32 -18.19
CA ALA A 991 -39.68 -20.65 -19.40
C ALA A 991 -40.43 -21.66 -20.31
N GLU A 992 -41.76 -21.69 -20.25
CA GLU A 992 -42.62 -22.61 -21.03
C GLU A 992 -42.70 -22.22 -22.52
N ALA A 993 -42.58 -20.93 -22.82
CA ALA A 993 -42.49 -20.39 -24.17
C ALA A 993 -41.05 -19.93 -24.47
N SER A 994 -40.69 -19.86 -25.75
CA SER A 994 -39.40 -19.30 -26.16
C SER A 994 -39.24 -17.90 -25.58
N PHE A 995 -38.08 -17.60 -25.00
CA PHE A 995 -37.79 -16.28 -24.45
C PHE A 995 -38.02 -15.22 -25.53
N THR A 996 -38.72 -14.14 -25.20
CA THR A 996 -39.13 -13.10 -26.15
C THR A 996 -38.40 -11.78 -25.95
N SER A 997 -37.65 -11.65 -24.84
CA SER A 997 -36.96 -10.43 -24.47
C SER A 997 -35.57 -10.73 -23.90
N PRO A 998 -34.51 -10.08 -24.41
CA PRO A 998 -33.17 -10.10 -23.82
C PRO A 998 -33.17 -9.72 -22.34
N SER A 999 -34.00 -8.74 -21.95
CA SER A 999 -34.13 -8.29 -20.57
C SER A 999 -34.73 -9.35 -19.65
N TYR A 1000 -35.56 -10.25 -20.18
CA TYR A 1000 -36.05 -11.40 -19.43
C TYR A 1000 -34.94 -12.43 -19.20
N VAL A 1001 -34.14 -12.72 -20.24
CA VAL A 1001 -32.99 -13.65 -20.16
C VAL A 1001 -31.95 -13.15 -19.15
N TYR A 1002 -31.64 -11.85 -19.19
CA TYR A 1002 -30.71 -11.22 -18.25
C TYR A 1002 -31.21 -11.32 -16.80
N ARG A 1003 -32.46 -10.92 -16.52
CA ARG A 1003 -33.04 -11.02 -15.17
C ARG A 1003 -33.06 -12.46 -14.65
N LEU A 1004 -33.42 -13.43 -15.49
CA LEU A 1004 -33.39 -14.84 -15.14
C LEU A 1004 -31.95 -15.34 -14.86
N TYR A 1005 -30.95 -14.86 -15.60
CA TYR A 1005 -29.53 -15.15 -15.34
C TYR A 1005 -29.08 -14.61 -13.98
N CYS A 1006 -29.53 -13.41 -13.62
CA CYS A 1006 -29.30 -12.77 -12.33
C CYS A 1006 -30.06 -13.45 -11.17
N GLY A 1007 -31.03 -14.30 -11.48
CA GLY A 1007 -31.91 -14.93 -10.49
C GLY A 1007 -33.07 -14.04 -10.04
N ASP A 1008 -33.30 -12.91 -10.72
CA ASP A 1008 -34.51 -12.09 -10.59
C ASP A 1008 -35.63 -12.69 -11.44
N VAL A 1009 -36.33 -13.67 -10.89
CA VAL A 1009 -37.38 -14.41 -11.59
C VAL A 1009 -38.73 -13.74 -11.36
N PRO A 1010 -39.48 -13.37 -12.41
CA PRO A 1010 -40.85 -12.88 -12.26
C PRO A 1010 -41.74 -13.90 -11.54
N TRP A 1011 -42.67 -13.42 -10.71
CA TRP A 1011 -43.53 -14.31 -9.93
C TRP A 1011 -44.38 -15.21 -10.81
N THR A 1012 -44.36 -16.52 -10.52
CA THR A 1012 -45.22 -17.56 -11.11
C THR A 1012 -45.80 -18.44 -10.01
N ASP A 1013 -46.89 -19.14 -10.29
CA ASP A 1013 -47.55 -20.06 -9.34
C ASP A 1013 -46.60 -21.17 -8.80
N GLY A 1014 -45.53 -21.50 -9.53
CA GLY A 1014 -44.54 -22.52 -9.15
C GLY A 1014 -43.28 -21.98 -8.47
N LEU A 1015 -43.06 -20.66 -8.48
CA LEU A 1015 -41.81 -20.07 -8.00
C LEU A 1015 -41.61 -20.26 -6.50
N ASP A 1016 -42.67 -20.10 -5.70
CA ASP A 1016 -42.62 -20.27 -4.23
C ASP A 1016 -42.22 -21.70 -3.83
N TRP A 1017 -42.64 -22.69 -4.62
CA TRP A 1017 -42.25 -24.07 -4.43
C TRP A 1017 -40.78 -24.33 -4.76
N LEU A 1018 -40.27 -23.72 -5.84
CA LEU A 1018 -38.89 -23.86 -6.26
C LEU A 1018 -37.96 -23.14 -5.29
N SER A 1019 -38.30 -21.91 -4.89
CA SER A 1019 -37.51 -21.07 -3.97
C SER A 1019 -37.42 -21.66 -2.56
N ALA A 1020 -38.47 -22.35 -2.09
CA ALA A 1020 -38.45 -23.13 -0.85
C ALA A 1020 -37.40 -24.27 -0.87
N ARG A 1021 -36.96 -24.70 -2.06
CA ARG A 1021 -36.03 -25.82 -2.26
C ARG A 1021 -34.69 -25.32 -2.79
N LYS A 1022 -33.90 -24.75 -1.88
CA LYS A 1022 -32.61 -24.10 -2.19
C LYS A 1022 -31.72 -24.90 -3.15
N ASP A 1023 -31.53 -26.19 -2.90
CA ASP A 1023 -30.67 -27.05 -3.75
C ASP A 1023 -31.19 -27.17 -5.19
N LEU A 1024 -32.51 -27.37 -5.35
CA LEU A 1024 -33.13 -27.48 -6.67
C LEU A 1024 -33.15 -26.12 -7.39
N TYR A 1025 -33.42 -25.03 -6.66
CA TYR A 1025 -33.35 -23.68 -7.20
C TYR A 1025 -31.95 -23.35 -7.71
N HIS A 1026 -30.90 -23.64 -6.93
CA HIS A 1026 -29.51 -23.43 -7.36
C HIS A 1026 -29.12 -24.28 -8.57
N LEU A 1027 -29.52 -25.55 -8.62
CA LEU A 1027 -29.30 -26.40 -9.80
C LEU A 1027 -30.04 -25.88 -11.04
N THR A 1028 -31.26 -25.37 -10.86
CA THR A 1028 -32.07 -24.82 -11.94
C THR A 1028 -31.45 -23.53 -12.50
N LEU A 1029 -31.07 -22.59 -11.64
CA LEU A 1029 -30.36 -21.38 -12.06
C LEU A 1029 -29.02 -21.71 -12.73
N LYS A 1030 -28.27 -22.66 -12.18
CA LYS A 1030 -27.00 -23.13 -12.77
C LYS A 1030 -27.22 -23.75 -14.16
N ALA A 1031 -28.26 -24.55 -14.33
CA ALA A 1031 -28.63 -25.12 -15.63
C ALA A 1031 -28.95 -24.02 -16.66
N PHE A 1032 -29.68 -22.99 -16.24
CA PHE A 1032 -29.99 -21.85 -17.10
C PHE A 1032 -28.71 -21.10 -17.52
N ARG A 1033 -27.81 -20.85 -16.56
CA ARG A 1033 -26.51 -20.22 -16.83
C ARG A 1033 -25.64 -21.05 -17.78
N PHE A 1034 -25.63 -22.38 -17.62
CA PHE A 1034 -24.94 -23.30 -18.53
C PHE A 1034 -25.50 -23.24 -19.95
N ALA A 1035 -26.83 -23.25 -20.09
CA ALA A 1035 -27.48 -23.12 -21.38
C ALA A 1035 -27.21 -21.77 -22.03
N PHE A 1036 -27.17 -20.69 -21.25
CA PHE A 1036 -26.79 -19.38 -21.77
C PHE A 1036 -25.34 -19.35 -22.25
N LYS A 1037 -24.41 -19.93 -21.48
CA LYS A 1037 -23.00 -20.04 -21.92
C LYS A 1037 -22.86 -20.92 -23.16
N LEU A 1038 -23.62 -22.01 -23.26
CA LEU A 1038 -23.67 -22.85 -24.45
C LEU A 1038 -24.18 -22.09 -25.67
N LEU A 1039 -25.23 -21.28 -25.52
CA LEU A 1039 -25.70 -20.40 -26.59
C LEU A 1039 -24.59 -19.44 -27.05
N PHE A 1040 -23.89 -18.82 -26.10
CA PHE A 1040 -22.78 -17.92 -26.37
C PHE A 1040 -21.65 -18.63 -27.15
N ASP A 1041 -21.28 -19.84 -26.75
CA ASP A 1041 -20.25 -20.63 -27.43
C ASP A 1041 -20.70 -21.11 -28.80
N GLN A 1042 -21.95 -21.56 -28.95
CA GLN A 1042 -22.49 -21.96 -30.26
C GLN A 1042 -22.52 -20.80 -31.26
N ALA A 1043 -22.82 -19.59 -30.78
CA ALA A 1043 -22.80 -18.38 -31.59
C ALA A 1043 -21.36 -17.98 -32.00
N SER A 1044 -20.36 -18.29 -31.16
CA SER A 1044 -18.97 -17.86 -31.36
C SER A 1044 -18.11 -18.90 -32.09
N LEU A 1045 -18.28 -20.18 -31.79
CA LEU A 1045 -17.46 -21.31 -32.23
C LEU A 1045 -18.16 -22.19 -33.28
N GLY A 1046 -19.48 -22.06 -33.44
CA GLY A 1046 -20.30 -22.90 -34.31
C GLY A 1046 -21.21 -23.86 -33.52
N PRO A 1047 -22.25 -24.42 -34.17
CA PRO A 1047 -23.21 -25.30 -33.50
C PRO A 1047 -22.57 -26.61 -33.04
N VAL A 1048 -23.06 -27.17 -31.94
CA VAL A 1048 -22.68 -28.51 -31.46
C VAL A 1048 -23.28 -29.57 -32.38
N GLU A 1049 -22.45 -30.45 -32.92
CA GLU A 1049 -22.86 -31.40 -33.97
C GLU A 1049 -23.24 -32.79 -33.41
N SER A 1050 -22.77 -33.14 -32.21
CA SER A 1050 -23.01 -34.47 -31.60
C SER A 1050 -23.41 -34.42 -30.12
N PRO A 1051 -24.17 -35.43 -29.61
CA PRO A 1051 -24.49 -35.51 -28.19
C PRO A 1051 -23.24 -35.76 -27.33
N GLU A 1052 -22.23 -36.46 -27.84
CA GLU A 1052 -20.94 -36.63 -27.17
C GLU A 1052 -20.24 -35.28 -26.92
N GLU A 1053 -20.23 -34.41 -27.93
CA GLU A 1053 -19.67 -33.07 -27.83
C GLU A 1053 -20.42 -32.25 -26.77
N LEU A 1054 -21.76 -32.22 -26.81
CA LEU A 1054 -22.58 -31.53 -25.80
C LEU A 1054 -22.28 -32.02 -24.38
N PHE A 1055 -22.15 -33.33 -24.18
CA PHE A 1055 -21.85 -33.90 -22.87
C PHE A 1055 -20.47 -33.48 -22.38
N SER A 1056 -19.47 -33.52 -23.27
CA SER A 1056 -18.12 -33.08 -22.96
C SER A 1056 -18.05 -31.59 -22.60
N THR A 1057 -18.80 -30.73 -23.31
CA THR A 1057 -18.88 -29.30 -23.03
C THR A 1057 -19.51 -29.04 -21.65
N LEU A 1058 -20.60 -29.72 -21.31
CA LEU A 1058 -21.25 -29.55 -20.00
C LEU A 1058 -20.38 -30.10 -18.84
N GLU A 1059 -19.61 -31.16 -19.07
CA GLU A 1059 -18.60 -31.62 -18.11
C GLU A 1059 -17.46 -30.61 -17.95
N GLU A 1060 -17.00 -29.99 -19.03
CA GLU A 1060 -15.99 -28.93 -19.00
C GLU A 1060 -16.49 -27.72 -18.20
N TYR A 1061 -17.73 -27.26 -18.45
CA TYR A 1061 -18.31 -26.15 -17.70
C TYR A 1061 -18.32 -26.41 -16.19
N GLU A 1062 -18.64 -27.64 -15.79
CA GLU A 1062 -18.64 -28.01 -14.38
C GLU A 1062 -17.22 -28.01 -13.77
N ARG A 1063 -16.25 -28.58 -14.51
CA ARG A 1063 -14.87 -28.76 -14.04
C ARG A 1063 -14.07 -27.45 -14.05
N ASP A 1064 -14.08 -26.75 -15.18
CA ASP A 1064 -13.11 -25.69 -15.51
C ASP A 1064 -13.72 -24.27 -15.53
N TRP A 1065 -15.06 -24.13 -15.58
CA TRP A 1065 -15.72 -22.81 -15.63
C TRP A 1065 -16.49 -22.42 -14.37
N TYR A 1066 -16.37 -21.18 -13.91
CA TYR A 1066 -17.38 -20.57 -13.03
C TYR A 1066 -18.32 -19.72 -13.88
N ILE A 1067 -19.62 -20.00 -13.83
CA ILE A 1067 -20.63 -19.29 -14.63
C ILE A 1067 -21.63 -18.66 -13.66
N GLY A 1068 -21.63 -17.34 -13.55
CA GLY A 1068 -22.45 -16.62 -12.56
C GLY A 1068 -22.20 -15.12 -12.57
N LEU A 1069 -22.60 -14.45 -11.50
CA LEU A 1069 -22.48 -12.99 -11.38
C LEU A 1069 -21.13 -12.60 -10.77
N GLY A 1070 -20.56 -11.47 -11.21
CA GLY A 1070 -19.33 -10.92 -10.63
C GLY A 1070 -19.45 -10.58 -9.15
N ALA A 1071 -20.64 -10.15 -8.71
CA ALA A 1071 -20.94 -9.82 -7.31
C ALA A 1071 -21.11 -11.05 -6.39
N GLU A 1072 -21.24 -12.26 -6.94
CA GLU A 1072 -21.41 -13.46 -6.12
C GLU A 1072 -20.13 -13.85 -5.39
N ARG A 1073 -20.26 -14.32 -4.13
CA ARG A 1073 -19.13 -14.89 -3.38
C ARG A 1073 -18.46 -16.06 -4.11
N GLY A 1074 -19.24 -16.86 -4.85
CA GLY A 1074 -18.70 -17.97 -5.64
C GLY A 1074 -17.74 -17.52 -6.74
N TRP A 1075 -17.92 -16.32 -7.30
CA TRP A 1075 -17.00 -15.72 -8.25
C TRP A 1075 -15.66 -15.40 -7.58
N HIS A 1076 -15.72 -14.70 -6.45
CA HIS A 1076 -14.56 -14.32 -5.64
C HIS A 1076 -13.75 -15.56 -5.23
N ASP A 1077 -14.43 -16.57 -4.70
CA ASP A 1077 -13.82 -17.85 -4.30
C ASP A 1077 -13.18 -18.57 -5.50
N SER A 1078 -13.79 -18.50 -6.69
CA SER A 1078 -13.27 -19.15 -7.90
C SER A 1078 -12.04 -18.46 -8.46
N VAL A 1079 -11.98 -17.12 -8.38
CA VAL A 1079 -10.78 -16.33 -8.74
C VAL A 1079 -9.63 -16.69 -7.81
N LEU A 1080 -9.84 -16.70 -6.49
CA LEU A 1080 -8.80 -17.05 -5.52
C LEU A 1080 -8.38 -18.52 -5.58
N GLN A 1081 -9.27 -19.41 -6.04
CA GLN A 1081 -8.97 -20.83 -6.31
C GLN A 1081 -8.32 -21.07 -7.68
N GLU A 1082 -8.04 -20.01 -8.44
CA GLU A 1082 -7.41 -20.09 -9.77
C GLU A 1082 -8.18 -21.00 -10.74
N LYS A 1083 -9.52 -20.90 -10.75
CA LYS A 1083 -10.36 -21.64 -11.71
C LYS A 1083 -10.01 -21.20 -13.15
N PRO A 1084 -9.78 -22.12 -14.11
CA PRO A 1084 -9.25 -21.76 -15.43
C PRO A 1084 -10.06 -20.70 -16.18
N TYR A 1085 -11.39 -20.79 -16.11
CA TYR A 1085 -12.27 -19.89 -16.83
C TYR A 1085 -13.41 -19.38 -15.95
N LEU A 1086 -13.83 -18.13 -16.19
CA LEU A 1086 -15.04 -17.56 -15.60
C LEU A 1086 -15.86 -16.86 -16.67
N PHE A 1087 -17.18 -16.92 -16.54
CA PHE A 1087 -18.12 -16.25 -17.43
C PHE A 1087 -19.20 -15.53 -16.63
N SER A 1088 -19.45 -14.27 -16.99
CA SER A 1088 -20.54 -13.47 -16.47
C SER A 1088 -21.28 -12.76 -17.58
N LEU A 1089 -22.58 -12.56 -17.40
CA LEU A 1089 -23.44 -11.76 -18.26
C LEU A 1089 -23.71 -10.42 -17.56
N GLY A 1090 -23.42 -9.32 -18.24
CA GLY A 1090 -23.67 -7.96 -17.78
C GLY A 1090 -24.61 -7.19 -18.69
N HIS A 1091 -25.07 -6.03 -18.22
CA HIS A 1091 -25.91 -5.10 -18.95
C HIS A 1091 -25.29 -3.70 -18.84
N ASP A 1092 -25.00 -3.09 -19.98
CA ASP A 1092 -24.57 -1.70 -20.06
C ASP A 1092 -25.80 -0.84 -20.36
N LEU A 1093 -26.27 -0.09 -19.37
CA LEU A 1093 -27.46 0.72 -19.47
C LEU A 1093 -27.27 1.94 -20.39
N THR A 1094 -26.07 2.53 -20.42
CA THR A 1094 -25.78 3.74 -21.19
C THR A 1094 -25.95 3.45 -22.66
N MET A 1095 -25.42 2.30 -23.07
CA MET A 1095 -25.46 1.82 -24.43
C MET A 1095 -26.72 1.00 -24.71
N GLY A 1096 -27.44 0.58 -23.67
CA GLY A 1096 -28.59 -0.33 -23.75
C GLY A 1096 -28.22 -1.70 -24.31
N THR A 1097 -26.99 -2.17 -24.05
CA THR A 1097 -26.45 -3.40 -24.64
C THR A 1097 -26.06 -4.43 -23.59
N TYR A 1098 -26.32 -5.70 -23.88
CA TYR A 1098 -25.86 -6.82 -23.05
C TYR A 1098 -24.43 -7.21 -23.40
N THR A 1099 -23.63 -7.54 -22.39
CA THR A 1099 -22.21 -7.89 -22.57
C THR A 1099 -21.89 -9.24 -21.92
N GLY A 1100 -21.07 -10.05 -22.59
CA GLY A 1100 -20.50 -11.28 -22.04
C GLY A 1100 -19.06 -11.02 -21.61
N ARG A 1101 -18.75 -11.24 -20.33
CA ARG A 1101 -17.40 -11.13 -19.78
C ARG A 1101 -16.82 -12.53 -19.61
N VAL A 1102 -15.74 -12.82 -20.33
CA VAL A 1102 -14.98 -14.07 -20.23
C VAL A 1102 -13.64 -13.76 -19.58
N LEU A 1103 -13.33 -14.43 -18.47
CA LEU A 1103 -12.01 -14.42 -17.87
C LEU A 1103 -11.31 -15.75 -18.13
N SER A 1104 -10.05 -15.68 -18.59
CA SER A 1104 -9.20 -16.88 -18.75
C SER A 1104 -7.90 -16.72 -17.98
N LEU A 1105 -7.56 -17.74 -17.19
CA LEU A 1105 -6.33 -17.79 -16.40
C LEU A 1105 -5.18 -18.29 -17.28
N GLN A 1106 -4.20 -17.42 -17.53
CA GLN A 1106 -3.06 -17.74 -18.39
C GLN A 1106 -1.77 -17.08 -17.88
N ASP A 1107 -0.62 -17.63 -18.29
CA ASP A 1107 0.68 -17.02 -18.03
C ASP A 1107 0.90 -15.86 -19.00
N GLN A 1108 1.00 -14.64 -18.47
CA GLN A 1108 1.24 -13.44 -19.27
C GLN A 1108 2.44 -12.65 -18.75
N LEU A 1109 3.09 -11.94 -19.66
CA LEU A 1109 4.23 -11.09 -19.31
C LEU A 1109 3.75 -9.80 -18.66
N VAL A 1110 4.11 -9.62 -17.39
CA VAL A 1110 4.00 -8.34 -16.70
C VAL A 1110 5.28 -7.56 -16.96
N GLN A 1111 5.15 -6.45 -17.67
CA GLN A 1111 6.28 -5.56 -17.98
C GLN A 1111 6.55 -4.69 -16.74
N LEU A 1112 7.77 -4.72 -16.23
CA LEU A 1112 8.20 -3.99 -15.04
C LEU A 1112 9.20 -2.89 -15.41
N GLY A 1113 9.00 -1.71 -14.83
CA GLY A 1113 9.96 -0.61 -14.88
C GLY A 1113 10.20 -0.02 -13.49
N ARG A 1114 11.43 0.42 -13.24
CA ARG A 1114 11.84 1.13 -12.03
C ARG A 1114 11.48 2.61 -12.16
N LEU A 1115 10.87 3.15 -11.12
CA LEU A 1115 10.55 4.57 -11.02
C LEU A 1115 11.69 5.35 -10.36
N ASN A 1116 11.81 6.63 -10.71
CA ASN A 1116 12.64 7.55 -9.94
C ASN A 1116 12.02 7.74 -8.54
N GLY A 1117 12.62 7.11 -7.53
CA GLY A 1117 12.12 7.14 -6.15
C GLY A 1117 12.03 8.55 -5.56
N GLU A 1118 12.88 9.50 -5.99
CA GLU A 1118 12.79 10.88 -5.54
C GLU A 1118 11.59 11.62 -6.15
N GLY A 1119 11.21 11.28 -7.38
CA GLY A 1119 9.97 11.77 -7.98
C GLY A 1119 8.73 11.32 -7.21
N VAL A 1120 8.70 10.04 -6.81
CA VAL A 1120 7.63 9.46 -5.98
C VAL A 1120 7.57 10.15 -4.62
N ARG A 1121 8.69 10.18 -3.89
CA ARG A 1121 8.76 10.80 -2.55
C ARG A 1121 8.44 12.29 -2.59
N GLY A 1122 8.87 13.00 -3.63
CA GLY A 1122 8.59 14.42 -3.84
C GLY A 1122 7.12 14.71 -4.12
N GLN A 1123 6.50 13.94 -5.03
CA GLN A 1123 5.07 14.06 -5.33
C GLN A 1123 4.19 13.71 -4.12
N TRP A 1124 4.55 12.66 -3.37
CA TRP A 1124 3.88 12.31 -2.12
C TRP A 1124 4.06 13.38 -1.02
N ALA A 1125 5.24 14.02 -0.93
CA ALA A 1125 5.45 15.17 -0.04
C ALA A 1125 4.53 16.33 -0.41
N ASN A 1126 4.47 16.64 -1.69
CA ASN A 1126 3.66 17.71 -2.23
C ASN A 1126 2.16 17.43 -2.02
N LEU A 1127 1.69 16.21 -2.27
CA LEU A 1127 0.31 15.78 -2.01
C LEU A 1127 -0.08 15.95 -0.54
N SER A 1128 0.79 15.52 0.38
CA SER A 1128 0.58 15.70 1.82
C SER A 1128 0.47 17.18 2.20
N TRP A 1129 1.36 18.04 1.68
CA TRP A 1129 1.30 19.47 1.93
C TRP A 1129 0.02 20.11 1.36
N GLU A 1130 -0.38 19.74 0.15
CA GLU A 1130 -1.56 20.28 -0.51
C GLU A 1130 -2.87 19.91 0.19
N LEU A 1131 -3.01 18.64 0.60
CA LEU A 1131 -4.21 18.15 1.27
C LEU A 1131 -4.25 18.59 2.73
N LEU A 1132 -3.16 18.40 3.49
CA LEU A 1132 -3.19 18.63 4.94
C LEU A 1132 -2.97 20.10 5.32
N TYR A 1133 -2.07 20.81 4.63
CA TYR A 1133 -1.76 22.21 4.95
C TYR A 1133 -2.61 23.20 4.16
N ALA A 1134 -2.68 23.05 2.84
CA ALA A 1134 -3.43 23.95 1.96
C ALA A 1134 -4.92 23.57 1.82
N THR A 1135 -5.37 22.47 2.45
CA THR A 1135 -6.76 21.96 2.42
C THR A 1135 -7.35 21.95 1.01
N ASN A 1136 -6.54 21.51 0.05
CA ASN A 1136 -6.91 21.55 -1.35
C ASN A 1136 -7.44 20.20 -1.84
N ASP A 1137 -8.73 19.99 -1.66
CA ASP A 1137 -9.53 18.82 -2.01
C ASP A 1137 -10.22 18.89 -3.40
N ASP A 1138 -9.77 19.79 -4.29
CA ASP A 1138 -10.42 19.96 -5.60
C ASP A 1138 -10.15 18.76 -6.53
N GLU A 1139 -11.19 18.05 -6.94
CA GLU A 1139 -11.11 16.84 -7.77
C GLU A 1139 -10.62 17.13 -9.20
N GLU A 1140 -11.00 18.28 -9.80
CA GLU A 1140 -10.59 18.65 -11.16
C GLU A 1140 -9.07 18.90 -11.24
N ARG A 1141 -8.43 19.13 -10.10
CA ARG A 1141 -7.01 19.45 -9.99
C ARG A 1141 -6.07 18.34 -10.43
N TYR A 1142 -6.42 17.08 -10.18
CA TYR A 1142 -5.62 15.95 -10.66
C TYR A 1142 -5.54 15.92 -12.19
N SER A 1143 -6.56 16.45 -12.87
CA SER A 1143 -6.56 16.61 -14.32
C SER A 1143 -5.67 17.77 -14.80
N ILE A 1144 -5.69 18.89 -14.08
CA ILE A 1144 -4.91 20.11 -14.39
C ILE A 1144 -3.40 19.88 -14.18
N GLN A 1145 -3.05 19.11 -13.15
CA GLN A 1145 -1.66 18.81 -12.80
C GLN A 1145 -1.14 17.49 -13.40
N ALA A 1146 -1.91 16.86 -14.30
CA ALA A 1146 -1.52 15.62 -14.95
C ALA A 1146 -0.14 15.75 -15.62
N HIS A 1147 0.79 14.86 -15.28
CA HIS A 1147 2.18 14.95 -15.74
C HIS A 1147 2.63 13.60 -16.32
N PRO A 1148 2.38 13.33 -17.61
CA PRO A 1148 2.60 12.01 -18.22
C PRO A 1148 4.03 11.49 -18.11
N VAL A 1149 5.03 12.38 -18.20
CA VAL A 1149 6.44 11.98 -18.08
C VAL A 1149 6.85 11.60 -16.64
N MET A 1150 6.17 12.18 -15.64
CA MET A 1150 6.42 11.96 -14.21
C MET A 1150 5.39 11.02 -13.55
N LEU A 1151 4.39 10.54 -14.31
CA LEU A 1151 3.33 9.64 -13.88
C LEU A 1151 2.68 10.10 -12.56
N ARG A 1152 2.33 11.39 -12.49
CA ARG A 1152 1.89 12.03 -11.25
C ARG A 1152 0.63 11.37 -10.71
N ASN A 1153 -0.37 11.15 -11.57
CA ASN A 1153 -1.67 10.68 -11.12
C ASN A 1153 -1.60 9.21 -10.67
N LEU A 1154 -0.88 8.37 -11.43
CA LEU A 1154 -0.59 6.99 -11.01
C LEU A 1154 0.18 6.93 -9.69
N THR A 1155 1.13 7.86 -9.48
CA THR A 1155 1.91 7.94 -8.25
C THR A 1155 1.07 8.41 -7.06
N VAL A 1156 0.20 9.41 -7.25
CA VAL A 1156 -0.77 9.87 -6.23
C VAL A 1156 -1.67 8.72 -5.81
N GLN A 1157 -2.25 8.01 -6.78
CA GLN A 1157 -3.14 6.89 -6.52
C GLN A 1157 -2.46 5.78 -5.72
N ALA A 1158 -1.17 5.52 -6.00
CA ALA A 1158 -0.38 4.51 -5.28
C ALA A 1158 -0.04 4.88 -3.83
N ALA A 1159 -0.25 6.12 -3.38
CA ALA A 1159 -0.01 6.53 -2.00
C ALA A 1159 -0.96 5.81 -1.02
N ASP A 1160 -0.57 5.65 0.25
CA ASP A 1160 -1.47 5.04 1.24
C ASP A 1160 -2.63 5.98 1.59
N PRO A 1161 -3.83 5.45 1.88
CA PRO A 1161 -4.91 6.24 2.47
C PRO A 1161 -4.44 6.93 3.76
N PRO A 1162 -4.87 8.18 4.04
CA PRO A 1162 -5.96 8.91 3.39
C PRO A 1162 -5.55 9.78 2.18
N LEU A 1163 -4.30 9.70 1.71
CA LEU A 1163 -3.80 10.60 0.65
C LEU A 1163 -3.99 10.01 -0.76
N GLY A 1164 -3.74 8.71 -0.90
CA GLY A 1164 -4.01 7.95 -2.12
C GLY A 1164 -5.17 6.98 -1.93
N TYR A 1165 -5.50 6.26 -3.01
CA TYR A 1165 -6.64 5.36 -3.10
C TYR A 1165 -6.28 4.08 -3.89
N PRO A 1166 -5.25 3.32 -3.47
CA PRO A 1166 -4.93 2.05 -4.10
C PRO A 1166 -6.08 1.07 -3.82
N ILE A 1167 -6.58 0.41 -4.85
CA ILE A 1167 -7.71 -0.53 -4.70
C ILE A 1167 -7.32 -1.86 -4.07
N TYR A 1168 -6.03 -2.15 -4.05
CA TYR A 1168 -5.46 -3.29 -3.35
C TYR A 1168 -4.11 -2.90 -2.79
N SER A 1169 -3.79 -3.34 -1.58
CA SER A 1169 -2.44 -3.30 -1.02
C SER A 1169 -2.23 -4.59 -0.25
N SER A 1170 -1.18 -5.33 -0.59
CA SER A 1170 -0.80 -6.50 0.16
C SER A 1170 -0.26 -6.09 1.53
N ALA A 1171 -0.41 -6.97 2.53
CA ALA A 1171 0.45 -6.92 3.71
C ALA A 1171 1.93 -7.04 3.27
N PRO A 1172 2.92 -6.72 4.12
CA PRO A 1172 4.32 -6.95 3.80
C PRO A 1172 4.57 -8.42 3.40
N LEU A 1173 4.94 -8.65 2.14
CA LEU A 1173 5.21 -9.97 1.58
C LEU A 1173 6.71 -10.27 1.67
N HIS A 1174 7.09 -11.30 2.41
CA HIS A 1174 8.47 -11.74 2.56
C HIS A 1174 8.85 -12.72 1.43
N LEU A 1175 9.76 -12.29 0.55
CA LEU A 1175 10.26 -13.06 -0.59
C LEU A 1175 11.65 -13.64 -0.28
N PRO A 1176 11.85 -14.97 -0.32
CA PRO A 1176 13.17 -15.56 -0.22
C PRO A 1176 13.93 -15.35 -1.54
N CYS A 1177 15.14 -14.81 -1.48
CA CYS A 1177 15.94 -14.41 -2.65
C CYS A 1177 17.18 -15.30 -2.87
N LEU A 1178 17.43 -16.28 -2.01
CA LEU A 1178 18.48 -17.29 -2.13
C LEU A 1178 17.89 -18.70 -2.32
#